data_AF-A0A8A3PNM3-F1
#
_entry.id   AF-A0A8A3PNM3-F1
#
_cell.length_a   1.000
_cell.length_b   1.000
_cell.length_c   1.000
_cell.angle_alpha   90.00
_cell.angle_beta   90.00
_cell.angle_gamma   90.00
#
_symmetry.space_group_name_H-M   'P 1'
#
loop_
_entity.id
_entity.type
_entity.pdbx_description
1 polymer ?
#
loop_
_entity_poly.entity_id
_entity_poly.type
_entity_poly.pdbx_seq_one_letter_code
_entity_poly.pdbx_strand_id
1 'polypeptide(L)'
;MPLKILIVGAGIGGLAAAIALREQGHEVTIFEQSQFASEYGAAIHIQPNANGILRRLGVFLEESGANSLNWMTEYTWTGALNRSMDLVEVDKIWYHPWLLAHRAQLHSHLKSHALAPSPSNPPITLLTSHKVTSLILSPNTSTLCFSNNTSHSGDLIVGADGVHSLTRSFIQNACPSSPSSLPPPKKPAPFPSGKSAYRFLLSREQVLSNPQTAKYMQTPGELIMWFGPDRRVIAYPTSHNSLLNFVCIHPDVLSRSGENGSGAAPEIWGKGGNKENLLRIYKGWDADMLELLRMAPSFSPSSTSTENTEHIAGTLKVWRLLDMHPLPTFTNKSLVLLGDAAHPYLPHQGQGAGSAIEDAAALAVVLGDLQGPVGREEIEERLKLYERIRMGRAHRIQEFSRVLGRDPGEEGKVVVDIRQFVNHNLQHDEWDNSTHELRRWLWKRNPQLSTQYLIPAAFGPLPFPNKKPEYTSRTSTKTKRSLIFTFTTSRTLLQNFFPVDLDSFRFVKAGIIARASWRFVSWVWEEGDGEEKKYEQLMLCIEGVEHIREDGAVMRGTFVPVVFGGEREVEMGEDDATYAKMKFEVEHKNTTSDTGTDKDAAKHSYNIHISIPDTGERWGTLALENMTEVSGVEGNDLRGKEEHEEPGLLLWRYDTPLFLSTNISTSTNHPNPTPKADLHYIPTPTLPTTQKHTSASGSFSINTPHPTPKSKSNANIAGAATLTHQIISRVSEIPYYSILRAEMVEVTVG
;
A
#
# COMPACT_ATOMS: atom_id res chain seq x y z
N MET A 1 -5.45 6.92 -26.14
CA MET A 1 -6.63 7.80 -25.92
C MET A 1 -7.23 7.41 -24.58
N PRO A 2 -7.89 8.34 -23.86
CA PRO A 2 -8.65 8.01 -22.65
C PRO A 2 -9.65 6.87 -22.92
N LEU A 3 -9.77 5.91 -21.99
CA LEU A 3 -10.81 4.90 -22.04
C LEU A 3 -12.13 5.49 -21.51
N LYS A 4 -13.25 5.08 -22.12
CA LYS A 4 -14.58 5.39 -21.60
C LYS A 4 -15.06 4.27 -20.68
N ILE A 5 -15.04 4.50 -19.38
CA ILE A 5 -15.30 3.50 -18.34
C ILE A 5 -16.67 3.71 -17.70
N LEU A 6 -17.47 2.64 -17.66
CA LEU A 6 -18.80 2.61 -17.04
C LEU A 6 -18.73 1.83 -15.72
N ILE A 7 -19.01 2.50 -14.59
CA ILE A 7 -19.01 1.88 -13.26
C ILE A 7 -20.45 1.62 -12.81
N VAL A 8 -20.76 0.37 -12.47
CA VAL A 8 -22.08 -0.03 -11.96
C VAL A 8 -22.04 -0.12 -10.45
N GLY A 9 -22.68 0.83 -9.76
CA GLY A 9 -22.75 0.92 -8.31
C GLY A 9 -21.88 2.05 -7.76
N ALA A 10 -22.48 2.95 -7.00
CA ALA A 10 -21.79 4.07 -6.35
C ALA A 10 -21.49 3.77 -4.86
N GLY A 11 -21.12 2.52 -4.54
CA GLY A 11 -20.64 2.16 -3.21
C GLY A 11 -19.20 2.66 -2.97
N ILE A 12 -18.62 2.31 -1.81
CA ILE A 12 -17.23 2.68 -1.47
C ILE A 12 -16.24 2.26 -2.57
N GLY A 13 -16.31 1.00 -3.03
CA GLY A 13 -15.43 0.49 -4.09
C GLY A 13 -15.65 1.19 -5.44
N GLY A 14 -16.91 1.44 -5.83
CA GLY A 14 -17.22 2.11 -7.09
C GLY A 14 -16.77 3.58 -7.12
N LEU A 15 -16.96 4.31 -6.02
CA LEU A 15 -16.46 5.68 -5.87
C LEU A 15 -14.94 5.74 -5.84
N ALA A 16 -14.28 4.83 -5.09
CA ALA A 16 -12.83 4.74 -5.07
C ALA A 16 -12.25 4.43 -6.45
N ALA A 17 -12.84 3.48 -7.18
CA ALA A 17 -12.45 3.15 -8.55
C ALA A 17 -12.64 4.34 -9.50
N ALA A 18 -13.73 5.09 -9.35
CA ALA A 18 -13.99 6.26 -10.18
C ALA A 18 -12.90 7.33 -10.00
N ILE A 19 -12.55 7.65 -8.75
CA ILE A 19 -11.47 8.59 -8.44
C ILE A 19 -10.15 8.08 -9.02
N ALA A 20 -9.78 6.83 -8.70
CA ALA A 20 -8.49 6.26 -9.12
C ALA A 20 -8.34 6.22 -10.64
N LEU A 21 -9.38 5.80 -11.38
CA LEU A 21 -9.37 5.73 -12.84
C LEU A 21 -9.38 7.12 -13.50
N ARG A 22 -10.08 8.10 -12.92
CA ARG A 22 -10.01 9.50 -13.37
C ARG A 22 -8.60 10.04 -13.22
N GLU A 23 -7.91 9.76 -12.11
CA GLU A 23 -6.53 10.21 -11.92
C GLU A 23 -5.53 9.56 -12.89
N GLN A 24 -5.92 8.47 -13.58
CA GLN A 24 -5.18 7.92 -14.73
C GLN A 24 -5.60 8.55 -16.08
N GLY A 25 -6.37 9.64 -16.06
CA GLY A 25 -6.80 10.37 -17.25
C GLY A 25 -7.96 9.75 -18.02
N HIS A 26 -8.68 8.77 -17.45
CA HIS A 26 -9.83 8.14 -18.13
C HIS A 26 -11.14 8.91 -17.96
N GLU A 27 -12.08 8.69 -18.88
CA GLU A 27 -13.45 9.21 -18.81
C GLU A 27 -14.33 8.23 -18.03
N VAL A 28 -14.91 8.67 -16.92
CA VAL A 28 -15.66 7.79 -16.01
C VAL A 28 -17.11 8.25 -15.83
N THR A 29 -18.03 7.30 -16.01
CA THR A 29 -19.45 7.48 -15.67
C THR A 29 -19.88 6.41 -14.67
N ILE A 30 -20.43 6.84 -13.53
CA ILE A 30 -20.98 5.98 -12.48
C ILE A 30 -22.50 5.91 -12.63
N PHE A 31 -23.06 4.71 -12.52
CA PHE A 31 -24.49 4.46 -12.49
C PHE A 31 -24.90 3.89 -11.14
N GLU A 32 -25.88 4.50 -10.50
CA GLU A 32 -26.41 4.07 -9.20
C GLU A 32 -27.92 3.89 -9.27
N GLN A 33 -28.43 2.77 -8.75
CA GLN A 33 -29.86 2.47 -8.80
C GLN A 33 -30.68 3.34 -7.83
N SER A 34 -30.11 3.75 -6.71
CA SER A 34 -30.79 4.56 -5.69
C SER A 34 -30.69 6.07 -5.99
N GLN A 35 -31.50 6.85 -5.29
CA GLN A 35 -31.40 8.32 -5.26
C GLN A 35 -30.58 8.83 -4.07
N PHE A 36 -29.94 7.93 -3.31
CA PHE A 36 -29.34 8.24 -2.00
C PHE A 36 -30.30 8.88 -0.98
N ALA A 37 -31.61 8.74 -1.17
CA ALA A 37 -32.64 9.32 -0.30
C ALA A 37 -32.60 8.82 1.15
N SER A 38 -31.83 7.74 1.42
CA SER A 38 -31.54 7.32 2.78
C SER A 38 -30.28 6.47 2.87
N GLU A 39 -29.15 7.10 3.17
CA GLU A 39 -27.94 6.36 3.55
C GLU A 39 -27.92 6.08 5.04
N TYR A 40 -28.26 4.86 5.41
CA TYR A 40 -28.23 4.42 6.80
C TYR A 40 -26.83 3.91 7.14
N GLY A 41 -26.13 4.60 8.04
CA GLY A 41 -24.76 4.31 8.39
C GLY A 41 -24.63 3.33 9.55
N ALA A 42 -24.18 2.12 9.28
CA ALA A 42 -23.31 1.41 10.23
C ALA A 42 -21.93 2.09 10.22
N ALA A 43 -21.04 1.73 11.14
CA ALA A 43 -19.63 2.11 11.01
C ALA A 43 -18.81 1.05 10.27
N ILE A 44 -17.58 1.42 9.90
CA ILE A 44 -16.64 0.59 9.19
C ILE A 44 -15.21 0.90 9.60
N HIS A 45 -14.34 -0.11 9.48
CA HIS A 45 -12.91 0.03 9.69
C HIS A 45 -12.25 0.33 8.35
N ILE A 46 -11.32 1.28 8.33
CA ILE A 46 -10.41 1.52 7.21
C ILE A 46 -9.00 1.29 7.75
N GLN A 47 -8.46 0.12 7.41
CA GLN A 47 -7.14 -0.32 7.84
C GLN A 47 -6.03 0.45 7.13
N PRO A 48 -4.80 0.51 7.70
CA PRO A 48 -3.64 1.20 7.13
C PRO A 48 -3.40 1.00 5.63
N ASN A 49 -3.54 -0.24 5.13
CA ASN A 49 -3.37 -0.60 3.72
C ASN A 49 -4.37 0.15 2.81
N ALA A 50 -5.62 0.26 3.23
CA ALA A 50 -6.65 0.98 2.48
C ALA A 50 -6.58 2.49 2.69
N ASN A 51 -6.23 2.94 3.91
CA ASN A 51 -6.06 4.35 4.21
C ASN A 51 -4.93 4.97 3.37
N GLY A 52 -3.81 4.25 3.19
CA GLY A 52 -2.71 4.71 2.34
C GLY A 52 -3.13 4.97 0.89
N ILE A 53 -3.96 4.08 0.33
CA ILE A 53 -4.52 4.26 -1.01
C ILE A 53 -5.43 5.49 -1.07
N LEU A 54 -6.33 5.66 -0.10
CA LEU A 54 -7.21 6.83 -0.07
C LEU A 54 -6.42 8.15 0.01
N ARG A 55 -5.39 8.21 0.87
CA ARG A 55 -4.52 9.39 1.00
C ARG A 55 -3.74 9.65 -0.29
N ARG A 56 -3.27 8.60 -0.98
CA ARG A 56 -2.64 8.72 -2.32
C ARG A 56 -3.61 9.31 -3.36
N LEU A 57 -4.90 9.04 -3.23
CA LEU A 57 -5.96 9.61 -4.06
C LEU A 57 -6.46 10.99 -3.57
N GLY A 58 -5.81 11.59 -2.57
CA GLY A 58 -6.19 12.89 -2.01
C GLY A 58 -7.38 12.86 -1.04
N VAL A 59 -7.82 11.68 -0.61
CA VAL A 59 -8.95 11.49 0.30
C VAL A 59 -8.45 11.27 1.72
N PHE A 60 -8.73 12.22 2.62
CA PHE A 60 -8.32 12.19 4.02
C PHE A 60 -9.55 12.03 4.92
N LEU A 61 -9.77 10.81 5.43
CA LEU A 61 -11.02 10.46 6.12
C LEU A 61 -11.21 11.15 7.47
N GLU A 62 -10.12 11.64 8.07
CA GLU A 62 -10.14 12.48 9.25
C GLU A 62 -11.01 13.73 9.04
N GLU A 63 -11.01 14.29 7.81
CA GLU A 63 -11.86 15.43 7.43
C GLU A 63 -13.36 15.09 7.43
N SER A 64 -13.70 13.79 7.36
CA SER A 64 -15.07 13.28 7.44
C SER A 64 -15.46 12.82 8.86
N GLY A 65 -14.58 13.02 9.84
CA GLY A 65 -14.79 12.64 11.23
C GLY A 65 -14.42 11.20 11.57
N ALA A 66 -13.60 10.53 10.74
CA ALA A 66 -13.02 9.25 11.12
C ALA A 66 -12.05 9.40 12.31
N ASN A 67 -12.04 8.44 13.22
CA ASN A 67 -11.16 8.43 14.39
C ASN A 67 -10.01 7.46 14.19
N SER A 68 -8.83 7.77 14.73
CA SER A 68 -7.76 6.76 14.87
C SER A 68 -8.17 5.69 15.90
N LEU A 69 -7.86 4.42 15.60
CA LEU A 69 -7.97 3.31 16.53
C LEU A 69 -6.77 3.34 17.47
N ASN A 70 -6.96 3.85 18.68
CA ASN A 70 -5.88 4.05 19.65
C ASN A 70 -5.81 2.92 20.67
N TRP A 71 -6.94 2.28 20.96
CA TRP A 71 -7.03 1.33 22.05
C TRP A 71 -7.95 0.16 21.70
N MET A 72 -7.62 -1.03 22.19
CA MET A 72 -8.47 -2.21 22.02
C MET A 72 -8.65 -2.95 23.34
N THR A 73 -9.91 -3.17 23.72
CA THR A 73 -10.28 -3.85 24.97
C THR A 73 -11.22 -5.02 24.68
N GLU A 74 -10.92 -6.17 25.26
CA GLU A 74 -11.70 -7.39 25.16
C GLU A 74 -12.22 -7.81 26.53
N TYR A 75 -13.51 -8.11 26.58
CA TYR A 75 -14.19 -8.68 27.72
C TYR A 75 -14.77 -10.05 27.38
N THR A 76 -14.88 -10.89 28.39
CA THR A 76 -15.73 -12.08 28.35
C THR A 76 -17.21 -11.69 28.39
N TRP A 77 -18.10 -12.59 28.01
CA TRP A 77 -19.56 -12.38 28.08
C TRP A 77 -20.10 -12.15 29.50
N THR A 78 -19.34 -12.53 30.54
CA THR A 78 -19.67 -12.26 31.95
C THR A 78 -19.12 -10.93 32.46
N GLY A 79 -18.41 -10.16 31.62
CA GLY A 79 -17.89 -8.83 31.96
C GLY A 79 -16.48 -8.83 32.53
N ALA A 80 -15.83 -10.00 32.70
CA ALA A 80 -14.44 -10.06 33.12
C ALA A 80 -13.52 -9.58 31.97
N LEU A 81 -12.55 -8.73 32.30
CA LEU A 81 -11.53 -8.24 31.37
C LEU A 81 -10.68 -9.42 30.89
N ASN A 82 -10.62 -9.63 29.57
CA ASN A 82 -9.78 -10.63 28.94
C ASN A 82 -8.44 -10.02 28.52
N ARG A 83 -8.47 -8.87 27.84
CA ARG A 83 -7.29 -8.20 27.29
C ARG A 83 -7.54 -6.71 27.14
N SER A 84 -6.49 -5.90 27.29
CA SER A 84 -6.51 -4.48 26.96
C SER A 84 -5.16 -4.07 26.38
N MET A 85 -5.15 -3.26 25.33
CA MET A 85 -3.94 -2.90 24.61
C MET A 85 -3.97 -1.47 24.09
N ASP A 86 -2.86 -0.77 24.32
CA ASP A 86 -2.51 0.45 23.61
C ASP A 86 -2.03 0.09 22.20
N LEU A 87 -2.72 0.62 21.18
CA LEU A 87 -2.37 0.41 19.79
C LEU A 87 -1.55 1.55 19.20
N VAL A 88 -1.39 2.69 19.90
CA VAL A 88 -0.63 3.85 19.40
C VAL A 88 0.84 3.50 19.17
N GLU A 89 1.46 2.74 20.07
CA GLU A 89 2.85 2.29 19.90
C GLU A 89 2.99 1.23 18.80
N VAL A 90 1.97 0.40 18.60
CA VAL A 90 1.94 -0.59 17.52
C VAL A 90 1.70 0.10 16.17
N ASP A 91 0.96 1.20 16.14
CA ASP A 91 0.67 2.02 14.96
C ASP A 91 1.95 2.54 14.29
N LYS A 92 3.05 2.68 15.03
CA LYS A 92 4.37 3.11 14.50
C LYS A 92 5.02 2.13 13.50
N ILE A 93 4.55 0.88 13.42
CA ILE A 93 5.01 -0.05 12.37
C ILE A 93 4.26 0.18 11.04
N TRP A 94 3.16 0.94 11.08
CA TRP A 94 2.37 1.35 9.93
C TRP A 94 2.61 2.83 9.64
N TYR A 95 2.63 3.21 8.37
CA TYR A 95 2.80 4.62 7.99
C TYR A 95 1.48 5.39 8.02
N HIS A 96 0.36 4.70 7.88
CA HIS A 96 -0.98 5.31 7.87
C HIS A 96 -1.80 4.79 9.04
N PRO A 97 -2.56 5.67 9.72
CA PRO A 97 -3.33 5.26 10.89
C PRO A 97 -4.45 4.30 10.50
N TRP A 98 -4.82 3.41 11.42
CA TRP A 98 -6.06 2.65 11.34
C TRP A 98 -7.24 3.54 11.73
N LEU A 99 -8.20 3.72 10.81
CA LEU A 99 -9.35 4.60 11.02
C LEU A 99 -10.67 3.85 11.29
N LEU A 100 -11.49 4.44 12.15
CA LEU A 100 -12.85 4.06 12.51
C LEU A 100 -13.82 5.11 11.96
N ALA A 101 -14.57 4.76 10.92
CA ALA A 101 -15.36 5.72 10.15
C ALA A 101 -16.87 5.41 10.19
N HIS A 102 -17.69 6.44 10.22
CA HIS A 102 -19.12 6.31 9.99
C HIS A 102 -19.36 6.12 8.49
N ARG A 103 -20.01 5.01 8.08
CA ARG A 103 -20.07 4.62 6.67
C ARG A 103 -20.72 5.68 5.77
N ALA A 104 -21.78 6.36 6.23
CA ALA A 104 -22.45 7.39 5.42
C ALA A 104 -21.61 8.66 5.28
N GLN A 105 -20.82 9.02 6.31
CA GLN A 105 -19.89 10.17 6.23
C GLN A 105 -18.73 9.85 5.29
N LEU A 106 -18.13 8.66 5.42
CA LEU A 106 -17.12 8.14 4.50
C LEU A 106 -17.62 8.15 3.05
N HIS A 107 -18.81 7.60 2.80
CA HIS A 107 -19.41 7.57 1.47
C HIS A 107 -19.63 8.97 0.92
N SER A 108 -20.25 9.85 1.71
CA SER A 108 -20.49 11.24 1.30
C SER A 108 -19.19 11.95 0.96
N HIS A 109 -18.15 11.75 1.76
CA HIS A 109 -16.82 12.34 1.54
C HIS A 109 -16.15 11.81 0.26
N LEU A 110 -16.19 10.51 0.02
CA LEU A 110 -15.74 9.90 -1.25
C LEU A 110 -16.53 10.45 -2.45
N LYS A 111 -17.85 10.57 -2.31
CA LYS A 111 -18.73 11.09 -3.37
C LYS A 111 -18.39 12.55 -3.69
N SER A 112 -18.20 13.40 -2.67
CA SER A 112 -17.77 14.79 -2.88
C SER A 112 -16.43 14.87 -3.59
N HIS A 113 -15.47 14.02 -3.22
CA HIS A 113 -14.15 14.00 -3.85
C HIS A 113 -14.20 13.51 -5.32
N ALA A 114 -15.02 12.49 -5.60
CA ALA A 114 -15.26 12.00 -6.96
C ALA A 114 -15.88 13.07 -7.87
N LEU A 115 -16.80 13.89 -7.34
CA LEU A 115 -17.50 14.91 -8.11
C LEU A 115 -16.78 16.28 -8.11
N ALA A 116 -15.73 16.44 -7.32
CA ALA A 116 -14.92 17.64 -7.32
C ALA A 116 -14.20 17.82 -8.68
N PRO A 117 -14.09 19.05 -9.20
CA PRO A 117 -13.31 19.32 -10.41
C PRO A 117 -11.86 18.89 -10.25
N SER A 118 -11.30 18.24 -11.28
CA SER A 118 -9.87 17.98 -11.38
C SER A 118 -9.26 18.91 -12.43
N PRO A 119 -8.19 19.68 -12.13
CA PRO A 119 -7.59 20.60 -13.10
C PRO A 119 -7.06 19.94 -14.37
N SER A 120 -6.61 18.68 -14.25
CA SER A 120 -5.90 17.96 -15.31
C SER A 120 -6.70 16.79 -15.89
N ASN A 121 -7.82 16.38 -15.26
CA ASN A 121 -8.56 15.18 -15.62
C ASN A 121 -10.06 15.46 -15.87
N PRO A 122 -10.75 14.67 -16.73
CA PRO A 122 -12.16 14.83 -17.02
C PRO A 122 -13.06 14.73 -15.76
N PRO A 123 -14.20 15.46 -15.72
CA PRO A 123 -15.14 15.32 -14.60
C PRO A 123 -15.82 13.94 -14.61
N ILE A 124 -16.09 13.40 -13.41
CA ILE A 124 -16.84 12.16 -13.26
C ILE A 124 -18.34 12.46 -13.34
N THR A 125 -19.05 11.73 -14.19
CA THR A 125 -20.51 11.82 -14.26
C THR A 125 -21.16 10.78 -13.36
N LEU A 126 -22.04 11.18 -12.44
CA LEU A 126 -22.83 10.27 -11.60
C LEU A 126 -24.31 10.32 -11.98
N LEU A 127 -24.85 9.18 -12.44
CA LEU A 127 -26.24 9.01 -12.85
C LEU A 127 -26.98 8.11 -11.85
N THR A 128 -27.81 8.72 -11.00
CA THR A 128 -28.69 8.02 -10.04
C THR A 128 -29.97 7.52 -10.68
N SER A 129 -30.75 6.68 -9.99
CA SER A 129 -31.97 6.04 -10.53
C SER A 129 -31.73 5.20 -11.79
N HIS A 130 -30.50 4.72 -11.99
CA HIS A 130 -30.08 3.92 -13.14
C HIS A 130 -29.87 2.46 -12.71
N LYS A 131 -30.97 1.72 -12.56
CA LYS A 131 -30.92 0.29 -12.26
C LYS A 131 -30.56 -0.51 -13.52
N VAL A 132 -29.38 -1.13 -13.53
CA VAL A 132 -28.94 -2.01 -14.62
C VAL A 132 -29.82 -3.27 -14.65
N THR A 133 -30.27 -3.65 -15.85
CA THR A 133 -31.12 -4.83 -16.09
C THR A 133 -30.40 -5.89 -16.93
N SER A 134 -29.51 -5.48 -17.84
CA SER A 134 -28.71 -6.39 -18.66
C SER A 134 -27.45 -5.72 -19.21
N LEU A 135 -26.55 -6.54 -19.76
CA LEU A 135 -25.29 -6.12 -20.35
C LEU A 135 -25.11 -6.81 -21.72
N ILE A 136 -24.50 -6.09 -22.67
CA ILE A 136 -24.05 -6.63 -23.96
C ILE A 136 -22.53 -6.50 -23.99
N LEU A 137 -21.82 -7.64 -23.92
CA LEU A 137 -20.36 -7.67 -23.82
C LEU A 137 -19.70 -7.95 -25.17
N SER A 138 -18.88 -7.00 -25.63
CA SER A 138 -18.04 -7.13 -26.82
C SER A 138 -16.57 -6.83 -26.51
N PRO A 139 -15.61 -7.29 -27.32
CA PRO A 139 -14.18 -7.09 -27.05
C PRO A 139 -13.78 -5.61 -26.91
N ASN A 140 -14.34 -4.74 -27.78
CA ASN A 140 -13.89 -3.34 -27.86
C ASN A 140 -14.89 -2.33 -27.29
N THR A 141 -16.16 -2.70 -27.17
CA THR A 141 -17.21 -1.79 -26.69
C THR A 141 -18.36 -2.60 -26.10
N SER A 142 -18.65 -2.37 -24.83
CA SER A 142 -19.74 -3.03 -24.10
C SER A 142 -20.82 -2.02 -23.72
N THR A 143 -22.05 -2.51 -23.59
CA THR A 143 -23.24 -1.69 -23.37
C THR A 143 -23.99 -2.11 -22.12
N LEU A 144 -24.33 -1.15 -21.26
CA LEU A 144 -25.26 -1.28 -20.14
C LEU A 144 -26.68 -0.95 -20.59
N CYS A 145 -27.65 -1.76 -20.17
CA CYS A 145 -29.08 -1.50 -20.36
C CYS A 145 -29.74 -1.27 -18.99
N PHE A 146 -30.65 -0.30 -18.93
CA PHE A 146 -31.26 0.16 -17.68
C PHE A 146 -32.78 0.01 -17.66
N SER A 147 -33.38 -0.01 -16.47
CA SER A 147 -34.83 -0.16 -16.29
C SER A 147 -35.66 1.03 -16.78
N ASN A 148 -35.03 2.19 -16.98
CA ASN A 148 -35.64 3.38 -17.58
C ASN A 148 -35.58 3.37 -19.12
N ASN A 149 -35.23 2.23 -19.73
CA ASN A 149 -35.07 2.03 -21.17
C ASN A 149 -33.94 2.85 -21.82
N THR A 150 -33.02 3.42 -21.03
CA THR A 150 -31.78 3.99 -21.59
C THR A 150 -30.70 2.92 -21.74
N SER A 151 -29.67 3.23 -22.52
CA SER A 151 -28.48 2.40 -22.63
C SER A 151 -27.24 3.27 -22.76
N HIS A 152 -26.11 2.77 -22.28
CA HIS A 152 -24.83 3.47 -22.33
C HIS A 152 -23.71 2.51 -22.74
N SER A 153 -22.92 2.91 -23.73
CA SER A 153 -21.78 2.14 -24.24
C SER A 153 -20.45 2.77 -23.85
N GLY A 154 -19.46 1.92 -23.56
CA GLY A 154 -18.10 2.29 -23.18
C GLY A 154 -17.10 1.17 -23.50
N ASP A 155 -15.83 1.46 -23.30
CA ASP A 155 -14.72 0.54 -23.56
C ASP A 155 -14.60 -0.52 -22.47
N LEU A 156 -14.98 -0.18 -21.23
CA LEU A 156 -14.88 -1.04 -20.05
C LEU A 156 -16.11 -0.89 -19.15
N ILE A 157 -16.60 -2.00 -18.60
CA ILE A 157 -17.61 -2.04 -17.54
C ILE A 157 -16.96 -2.55 -16.24
N VAL A 158 -17.13 -1.79 -15.16
CA VAL A 158 -16.69 -2.16 -13.80
C VAL A 158 -17.93 -2.48 -12.97
N GLY A 159 -18.09 -3.75 -12.58
CA GLY A 159 -19.13 -4.23 -11.68
C GLY A 159 -18.75 -4.00 -10.22
N ALA A 160 -19.37 -2.99 -9.60
CA ALA A 160 -19.21 -2.62 -8.19
C ALA A 160 -20.57 -2.60 -7.46
N ASP A 161 -21.51 -3.44 -7.89
CA ASP A 161 -22.93 -3.47 -7.50
C ASP A 161 -23.23 -4.34 -6.26
N GLY A 162 -22.19 -4.63 -5.48
CA GLY A 162 -22.30 -5.19 -4.14
C GLY A 162 -22.67 -6.68 -4.07
N VAL A 163 -23.00 -7.15 -2.87
CA VAL A 163 -23.24 -8.58 -2.60
C VAL A 163 -24.38 -9.16 -3.45
N HIS A 164 -25.37 -8.36 -3.84
CA HIS A 164 -26.49 -8.77 -4.71
C HIS A 164 -26.24 -8.50 -6.21
N SER A 165 -24.96 -8.44 -6.61
CA SER A 165 -24.52 -8.11 -7.95
C SER A 165 -25.27 -8.84 -9.07
N LEU A 166 -25.79 -8.04 -10.00
CA LEU A 166 -26.29 -8.49 -11.30
C LEU A 166 -25.12 -8.70 -12.27
N THR A 167 -24.12 -7.80 -12.26
CA THR A 167 -22.95 -7.90 -13.16
C THR A 167 -22.19 -9.21 -12.98
N ARG A 168 -22.11 -9.74 -11.75
CA ARG A 168 -21.51 -11.05 -11.46
C ARG A 168 -22.09 -12.20 -12.27
N SER A 169 -23.39 -12.14 -12.60
CA SER A 169 -24.04 -13.18 -13.39
C SER A 169 -23.55 -13.27 -14.84
N PHE A 170 -22.80 -12.26 -15.31
CA PHE A 170 -22.24 -12.19 -16.66
C PHE A 170 -20.80 -12.68 -16.77
N ILE A 171 -20.14 -13.07 -15.66
CA ILE A 171 -18.76 -13.58 -15.69
C ILE A 171 -18.67 -15.07 -16.04
N GLN A 172 -19.69 -15.87 -15.74
CA GLN A 172 -19.60 -17.34 -15.73
C GLN A 172 -19.64 -18.02 -17.12
N ASN A 173 -19.90 -17.28 -18.21
CA ASN A 173 -20.01 -17.85 -19.56
C ASN A 173 -18.65 -18.08 -20.27
N ALA A 174 -17.52 -18.04 -19.55
CA ALA A 174 -16.18 -18.04 -20.13
C ALA A 174 -15.47 -19.43 -20.21
N CYS A 175 -16.10 -20.53 -19.78
CA CYS A 175 -15.57 -21.89 -19.98
C CYS A 175 -16.40 -22.71 -20.99
N PRO A 176 -16.10 -22.64 -22.30
CA PRO A 176 -16.63 -23.56 -23.29
C PRO A 176 -15.66 -24.73 -23.49
N SER A 177 -15.47 -25.60 -22.49
CA SER A 177 -14.61 -26.79 -22.68
C SER A 177 -14.83 -27.89 -21.64
N SER A 178 -16.06 -28.39 -21.52
CA SER A 178 -16.25 -29.82 -21.27
C SER A 178 -17.65 -30.25 -21.72
N PRO A 179 -17.78 -31.18 -22.68
CA PRO A 179 -19.03 -31.86 -22.93
C PRO A 179 -19.23 -32.86 -21.79
N SER A 180 -19.70 -32.39 -20.63
CA SER A 180 -20.08 -33.27 -19.53
C SER A 180 -21.57 -33.11 -19.25
N SER A 181 -22.24 -34.25 -19.08
CA SER A 181 -23.64 -34.44 -18.68
C SER A 181 -23.97 -33.91 -17.27
N LEU A 182 -23.17 -32.98 -16.75
CA LEU A 182 -23.41 -32.32 -15.48
C LEU A 182 -24.42 -31.17 -15.68
N PRO A 183 -25.31 -30.93 -14.70
CA PRO A 183 -26.19 -29.78 -14.75
C PRO A 183 -25.37 -28.49 -14.92
N PRO A 184 -25.91 -27.47 -15.63
CA PRO A 184 -25.21 -26.21 -15.81
C PRO A 184 -24.78 -25.67 -14.45
N PRO A 185 -23.54 -25.12 -14.33
CA PRO A 185 -23.04 -24.66 -13.05
C PRO A 185 -24.02 -23.63 -12.47
N LYS A 186 -24.45 -23.85 -11.21
CA LYS A 186 -25.32 -22.89 -10.52
C LYS A 186 -24.67 -21.51 -10.53
N LYS A 187 -25.48 -20.47 -10.78
CA LYS A 187 -25.02 -19.06 -10.72
C LYS A 187 -24.35 -18.81 -9.36
N PRO A 188 -23.17 -18.16 -9.30
CA PRO A 188 -22.51 -17.86 -8.03
C PRO A 188 -23.39 -16.88 -7.27
N ALA A 189 -23.89 -17.32 -6.13
CA ALA A 189 -24.81 -16.56 -5.31
C ALA A 189 -24.32 -16.57 -3.86
N PRO A 190 -24.44 -15.45 -3.14
CA PRO A 190 -24.22 -15.43 -1.71
C PRO A 190 -25.18 -16.38 -1.00
N PHE A 191 -24.68 -17.05 0.04
CA PHE A 191 -25.46 -17.91 0.92
C PHE A 191 -25.37 -17.42 2.37
N PRO A 192 -26.35 -17.76 3.21
CA PRO A 192 -26.30 -17.42 4.62
C PRO A 192 -25.14 -18.09 5.36
N SER A 193 -24.45 -17.33 6.21
CA SER A 193 -23.42 -17.86 7.11
C SER A 193 -23.95 -18.56 8.37
N GLY A 194 -25.26 -18.49 8.62
CA GLY A 194 -25.86 -18.93 9.89
C GLY A 194 -25.81 -17.89 11.01
N LYS A 195 -25.25 -16.69 10.75
CA LYS A 195 -25.20 -15.58 11.71
C LYS A 195 -25.96 -14.35 11.18
N SER A 196 -26.46 -13.55 12.13
CA SER A 196 -27.05 -12.23 11.92
C SER A 196 -26.37 -11.21 12.84
N ALA A 197 -26.48 -9.93 12.51
CA ALA A 197 -25.94 -8.85 13.32
C ALA A 197 -26.99 -7.75 13.52
N TYR A 198 -27.31 -7.44 14.78
CA TYR A 198 -27.95 -6.16 15.09
C TYR A 198 -26.90 -5.04 14.94
N ARG A 199 -27.34 -3.90 14.41
CA ARG A 199 -26.51 -2.69 14.29
C ARG A 199 -27.31 -1.46 14.68
N PHE A 200 -26.67 -0.57 15.43
CA PHE A 200 -27.22 0.72 15.85
C PHE A 200 -26.09 1.67 16.27
N LEU A 201 -26.45 2.94 16.47
CA LEU A 201 -25.55 3.99 16.97
C LEU A 201 -26.09 4.53 18.29
N LEU A 202 -25.18 4.93 19.19
CA LEU A 202 -25.48 5.70 20.40
C LEU A 202 -24.64 6.97 20.43
N SER A 203 -25.12 8.01 21.11
CA SER A 203 -24.23 9.12 21.48
C SER A 203 -23.25 8.66 22.54
N ARG A 204 -21.96 9.00 22.37
CA ARG A 204 -20.94 8.75 23.38
C ARG A 204 -21.27 9.48 24.69
N GLU A 205 -21.80 10.69 24.60
CA GLU A 205 -22.23 11.49 25.76
C GLU A 205 -23.31 10.76 26.57
N GLN A 206 -24.30 10.16 25.90
CA GLN A 206 -25.35 9.39 26.58
C GLN A 206 -24.76 8.21 27.36
N VAL A 207 -23.80 7.49 26.77
CA VAL A 207 -23.10 6.37 27.43
C VAL A 207 -22.29 6.86 28.63
N LEU A 208 -21.54 7.95 28.48
CA LEU A 208 -20.73 8.52 29.56
C LEU A 208 -21.57 9.13 30.70
N SER A 209 -22.79 9.58 30.41
CA SER A 209 -23.70 10.17 31.39
C SER A 209 -24.43 9.13 32.25
N ASN A 210 -24.46 7.86 31.84
CA ASN A 210 -25.08 6.78 32.61
C ASN A 210 -24.03 6.16 33.56
N PRO A 211 -24.20 6.26 34.90
CA PRO A 211 -23.20 5.77 35.86
C PRO A 211 -22.85 4.28 35.71
N GLN A 212 -23.78 3.46 35.19
CA GLN A 212 -23.55 2.03 35.00
C GLN A 212 -22.66 1.73 33.78
N THR A 213 -22.73 2.56 32.74
CA THR A 213 -22.00 2.35 31.47
C THR A 213 -20.84 3.31 31.26
N ALA A 214 -20.73 4.37 32.07
CA ALA A 214 -19.71 5.41 31.98
C ALA A 214 -18.26 4.91 32.10
N LYS A 215 -18.05 3.70 32.62
CA LYS A 215 -16.73 3.04 32.65
C LYS A 215 -16.25 2.60 31.26
N TYR A 216 -17.15 2.47 30.28
CA TYR A 216 -16.84 2.10 28.91
C TYR A 216 -16.68 3.36 28.04
N MET A 217 -15.84 3.29 27.00
CA MET A 217 -15.67 4.35 25.99
C MET A 217 -15.15 5.68 26.55
N GLN A 218 -14.44 5.65 27.68
CA GLN A 218 -13.75 6.81 28.25
C GLN A 218 -12.57 7.24 27.38
N THR A 219 -11.88 6.27 26.79
CA THR A 219 -10.73 6.48 25.92
C THR A 219 -11.19 6.79 24.49
N PRO A 220 -10.78 7.93 23.90
CA PRO A 220 -11.03 8.20 22.49
C PRO A 220 -10.38 7.13 21.59
N GLY A 221 -11.08 6.73 20.53
CA GLY A 221 -10.58 5.72 19.59
C GLY A 221 -10.54 4.30 20.14
N GLU A 222 -11.30 3.99 21.21
CA GLU A 222 -11.34 2.66 21.81
C GLU A 222 -12.30 1.71 21.09
N LEU A 223 -11.79 0.55 20.65
CA LEU A 223 -12.58 -0.59 20.22
C LEU A 223 -12.81 -1.54 21.40
N ILE A 224 -14.07 -1.76 21.76
CA ILE A 224 -14.45 -2.73 22.79
C ILE A 224 -15.16 -3.93 22.18
N MET A 225 -14.76 -5.14 22.59
CA MET A 225 -15.37 -6.39 22.16
C MET A 225 -15.76 -7.25 23.37
N TRP A 226 -16.97 -7.80 23.35
CA TRP A 226 -17.41 -8.84 24.28
C TRP A 226 -17.58 -10.16 23.53
N PHE A 227 -16.94 -11.22 24.03
CA PHE A 227 -16.98 -12.56 23.44
C PHE A 227 -17.74 -13.55 24.30
N GLY A 228 -18.74 -14.19 23.71
CA GLY A 228 -19.42 -15.36 24.25
C GLY A 228 -19.18 -16.60 23.39
N PRO A 229 -19.80 -17.74 23.75
CA PRO A 229 -19.64 -19.00 23.02
C PRO A 229 -20.13 -18.92 21.56
N ASP A 230 -21.22 -18.21 21.28
CA ASP A 230 -21.87 -18.17 19.95
C ASP A 230 -22.25 -16.76 19.49
N ARG A 231 -21.95 -15.75 20.30
CA ARG A 231 -22.35 -14.34 20.10
C ARG A 231 -21.22 -13.40 20.43
N ARG A 232 -21.29 -12.19 19.88
CA ARG A 232 -20.27 -11.15 20.05
C ARG A 232 -20.91 -9.77 20.03
N VAL A 233 -20.46 -8.88 20.90
CA VAL A 233 -20.81 -7.46 20.85
C VAL A 233 -19.54 -6.67 20.56
N ILE A 234 -19.59 -5.80 19.56
CA ILE A 234 -18.47 -4.96 19.15
C ILE A 234 -18.96 -3.53 19.20
N ALA A 235 -18.21 -2.67 19.89
CA ALA A 235 -18.53 -1.26 20.01
C ALA A 235 -17.29 -0.38 19.78
N TYR A 236 -17.45 0.72 19.04
CA TYR A 236 -16.34 1.64 18.78
C TYR A 236 -16.81 3.02 18.30
N PRO A 237 -16.02 4.08 18.51
CA PRO A 237 -16.39 5.44 18.17
C PRO A 237 -16.22 5.77 16.68
N THR A 238 -17.10 6.64 16.17
CA THR A 238 -17.00 7.33 14.88
C THR A 238 -17.28 8.82 15.05
N SER A 239 -17.21 9.59 13.97
CA SER A 239 -17.71 10.96 13.91
C SER A 239 -17.10 11.88 14.98
N HIS A 240 -15.77 12.03 15.00
CA HIS A 240 -15.03 12.79 16.02
C HIS A 240 -15.30 12.30 17.44
N ASN A 241 -15.31 10.97 17.62
CA ASN A 241 -15.68 10.29 18.86
C ASN A 241 -17.07 10.61 19.42
N SER A 242 -17.96 11.27 18.67
CA SER A 242 -19.28 11.65 19.19
C SER A 242 -20.32 10.51 19.15
N LEU A 243 -20.19 9.59 18.18
CA LEU A 243 -21.11 8.47 18.00
C LEU A 243 -20.41 7.15 18.24
N LEU A 244 -21.10 6.20 18.87
CA LEU A 244 -20.63 4.85 19.12
C LEU A 244 -21.43 3.88 18.24
N ASN A 245 -20.73 3.15 17.39
CA ASN A 245 -21.31 2.05 16.61
C ASN A 245 -21.35 0.78 17.43
N PHE A 246 -22.47 0.06 17.36
CA PHE A 246 -22.65 -1.25 17.96
C PHE A 246 -22.93 -2.31 16.89
N VAL A 247 -22.29 -3.46 17.00
CA VAL A 247 -22.55 -4.66 16.20
C VAL A 247 -22.74 -5.85 17.14
N CYS A 248 -23.93 -6.44 17.14
CA CYS A 248 -24.28 -7.56 18.01
C CYS A 248 -24.53 -8.82 17.16
N ILE A 249 -23.48 -9.62 16.97
CA ILE A 249 -23.48 -10.84 16.14
C ILE A 249 -24.04 -12.02 16.94
N HIS A 250 -24.98 -12.76 16.34
CA HIS A 250 -25.69 -13.88 16.97
C HIS A 250 -26.15 -14.92 15.93
N PRO A 251 -26.49 -16.15 16.34
CA PRO A 251 -27.10 -17.12 15.44
C PRO A 251 -28.38 -16.59 14.78
N ASP A 252 -28.49 -16.72 13.47
CA ASP A 252 -29.59 -16.14 12.69
C ASP A 252 -30.96 -16.74 13.03
N VAL A 253 -31.00 -17.96 13.58
CA VAL A 253 -32.22 -18.61 14.11
C VAL A 253 -32.88 -17.80 15.24
N LEU A 254 -32.10 -17.03 16.00
CA LEU A 254 -32.62 -16.25 17.13
C LEU A 254 -33.30 -14.94 16.70
N SER A 255 -33.03 -14.48 15.48
CA SER A 255 -33.78 -13.36 14.86
C SER A 255 -35.05 -13.83 14.14
N ARG A 256 -35.18 -15.14 13.88
CA ARG A 256 -36.28 -15.73 13.10
C ARG A 256 -37.54 -16.05 13.92
N SER A 257 -37.45 -16.04 15.25
CA SER A 257 -38.53 -16.46 16.15
C SER A 257 -39.39 -15.27 16.60
N GLY A 258 -40.35 -14.88 15.77
CA GLY A 258 -41.66 -14.47 16.26
C GLY A 258 -42.52 -15.72 16.40
N GLU A 259 -43.20 -15.90 17.53
CA GLU A 259 -44.11 -17.02 17.79
C GLU A 259 -45.20 -17.07 16.71
N ASN A 260 -45.04 -17.96 15.74
CA ASN A 260 -46.10 -18.75 15.09
C ASN A 260 -45.43 -19.72 14.11
N GLY A 261 -45.40 -20.99 14.50
CA GLY A 261 -44.85 -22.10 13.71
C GLY A 261 -45.70 -22.46 12.49
N SER A 262 -45.81 -21.55 11.52
CA SER A 262 -46.22 -21.90 10.16
C SER A 262 -45.15 -21.44 9.19
N GLY A 263 -44.58 -22.41 8.47
CA GLY A 263 -43.60 -22.16 7.42
C GLY A 263 -44.23 -21.39 6.26
N ALA A 264 -44.19 -20.06 6.34
CA ALA A 264 -44.28 -19.13 5.21
C ALA A 264 -44.08 -17.68 5.70
N ALA A 265 -42.91 -17.11 5.46
CA ALA A 265 -42.75 -15.67 5.18
C ALA A 265 -41.35 -15.38 4.60
N PRO A 266 -41.20 -15.27 3.27
CA PRO A 266 -40.18 -14.39 2.71
C PRO A 266 -40.61 -12.93 3.01
N GLU A 267 -39.66 -12.01 3.19
CA GLU A 267 -39.87 -10.53 3.33
C GLU A 267 -40.02 -9.90 4.73
N ILE A 268 -39.14 -10.21 5.71
CA ILE A 268 -38.90 -9.31 6.87
C ILE A 268 -37.40 -9.06 7.06
N TRP A 269 -36.71 -8.60 6.03
CA TRP A 269 -35.27 -8.31 6.10
C TRP A 269 -35.02 -6.86 5.65
N GLY A 270 -34.40 -6.05 6.52
CA GLY A 270 -34.16 -4.62 6.29
C GLY A 270 -35.20 -3.66 6.89
N LYS A 271 -36.28 -4.16 7.52
CA LYS A 271 -37.26 -3.35 8.26
C LYS A 271 -37.15 -3.61 9.77
N GLY A 272 -36.77 -2.58 10.53
CA GLY A 272 -36.85 -2.44 11.99
C GLY A 272 -36.33 -3.58 12.87
N GLY A 273 -35.23 -3.37 13.58
CA GLY A 273 -34.80 -4.28 14.63
C GLY A 273 -35.68 -4.18 15.88
N ASN A 274 -36.09 -5.33 16.42
CA ASN A 274 -36.82 -5.43 17.68
C ASN A 274 -35.83 -5.40 18.87
N LYS A 275 -35.97 -4.40 19.74
CA LYS A 275 -35.07 -4.17 20.89
C LYS A 275 -35.28 -5.21 21.99
N GLU A 276 -36.52 -5.61 22.24
CA GLU A 276 -36.86 -6.65 23.21
C GLU A 276 -36.22 -7.98 22.80
N ASN A 277 -36.20 -8.29 21.51
CA ASN A 277 -35.53 -9.47 20.98
C ASN A 277 -34.02 -9.39 21.11
N LEU A 278 -33.41 -8.21 20.87
CA LEU A 278 -31.99 -7.98 21.13
C LEU A 278 -31.65 -8.28 22.60
N LEU A 279 -32.41 -7.72 23.55
CA LEU A 279 -32.19 -7.97 24.98
C LEU A 279 -32.44 -9.43 25.38
N ARG A 280 -33.44 -10.09 24.78
CA ARG A 280 -33.72 -11.51 24.97
C ARG A 280 -32.56 -12.38 24.49
N ILE A 281 -31.98 -12.06 23.34
CA ILE A 281 -30.81 -12.77 22.80
C ILE A 281 -29.68 -12.68 23.81
N TYR A 282 -29.32 -11.50 24.30
CA TYR A 282 -28.19 -11.33 25.21
C TYR A 282 -28.51 -11.56 26.70
N LYS A 283 -29.68 -12.13 27.04
CA LYS A 283 -30.06 -12.42 28.43
C LYS A 283 -28.97 -13.25 29.13
N GLY A 284 -28.60 -12.83 30.34
CA GLY A 284 -27.58 -13.51 31.17
C GLY A 284 -26.14 -13.07 30.92
N TRP A 285 -25.91 -12.15 29.97
CA TRP A 285 -24.60 -11.49 29.81
C TRP A 285 -24.39 -10.41 30.89
N ASP A 286 -23.17 -9.89 30.96
CA ASP A 286 -22.78 -8.78 31.85
C ASP A 286 -23.86 -7.70 31.95
N ALA A 287 -24.17 -7.30 33.18
CA ALA A 287 -25.27 -6.38 33.46
C ALA A 287 -25.05 -4.99 32.84
N ASP A 288 -23.80 -4.53 32.83
CA ASP A 288 -23.43 -3.20 32.33
C ASP A 288 -23.37 -3.17 30.80
N MET A 289 -22.89 -4.25 30.18
CA MET A 289 -23.00 -4.43 28.72
C MET A 289 -24.47 -4.52 28.29
N LEU A 290 -25.31 -5.27 29.01
CA LEU A 290 -26.74 -5.31 28.73
C LEU A 290 -27.40 -3.94 28.84
N GLU A 291 -26.93 -3.09 29.75
CA GLU A 291 -27.40 -1.71 29.86
C GLU A 291 -27.04 -0.89 28.61
N LEU A 292 -25.86 -1.05 28.02
CA LEU A 292 -25.54 -0.47 26.71
C LEU A 292 -26.54 -0.90 25.63
N LEU A 293 -26.94 -2.17 25.60
CA LEU A 293 -27.95 -2.65 24.65
C LEU A 293 -29.35 -2.11 24.97
N ARG A 294 -29.68 -1.86 26.25
CA ARG A 294 -30.94 -1.19 26.64
C ARG A 294 -30.96 0.27 26.20
N MET A 295 -29.83 0.90 25.97
CA MET A 295 -29.79 2.26 25.43
C MET A 295 -30.07 2.31 23.92
N ALA A 296 -30.07 1.17 23.22
CA ALA A 296 -30.35 1.11 21.78
C ALA A 296 -31.68 1.81 21.43
N PRO A 297 -31.72 2.59 20.32
CA PRO A 297 -32.91 3.31 19.92
C PRO A 297 -34.04 2.34 19.56
N SER A 298 -35.25 2.65 20.02
CA SER A 298 -36.45 1.91 19.61
C SER A 298 -36.73 2.16 18.14
N PHE A 299 -37.26 1.15 17.43
CA PHE A 299 -37.68 1.33 16.05
C PHE A 299 -38.83 2.35 15.97
N SER A 300 -38.62 3.46 15.25
CA SER A 300 -39.70 4.40 14.91
C SER A 300 -40.04 4.26 13.42
N PRO A 301 -41.29 3.90 13.06
CA PRO A 301 -41.74 3.82 11.67
C PRO A 301 -41.77 5.18 10.95
N SER A 302 -41.68 6.30 11.68
CA SER A 302 -41.93 7.66 11.16
C SER A 302 -40.68 8.52 10.92
N SER A 303 -39.47 7.99 11.08
CA SER A 303 -38.22 8.76 10.88
C SER A 303 -37.82 8.95 9.40
N THR A 304 -38.80 9.06 8.50
CA THR A 304 -38.63 9.41 7.07
C THR A 304 -38.71 10.92 6.80
N SER A 305 -38.59 11.78 7.81
CA SER A 305 -38.63 13.24 7.64
C SER A 305 -37.24 13.84 7.40
N THR A 306 -37.13 14.53 6.29
CA THR A 306 -35.92 15.08 5.66
C THR A 306 -35.41 16.39 6.29
N GLU A 307 -35.86 16.80 7.48
CA GLU A 307 -35.72 18.22 7.87
C GLU A 307 -35.06 18.54 9.21
N ASN A 308 -34.62 17.60 10.06
CA ASN A 308 -33.88 17.97 11.28
C ASN A 308 -32.63 17.10 11.51
N THR A 309 -31.47 17.75 11.43
CA THR A 309 -30.12 17.22 11.69
C THR A 309 -29.89 16.83 13.16
N GLU A 310 -30.89 16.97 14.05
CA GLU A 310 -30.75 16.75 15.50
C GLU A 310 -31.00 15.31 15.98
N HIS A 311 -31.55 14.41 15.14
CA HIS A 311 -31.70 12.99 15.50
C HIS A 311 -30.64 12.10 14.83
N ILE A 312 -29.39 12.26 15.25
CA ILE A 312 -28.22 11.52 14.75
C ILE A 312 -28.15 10.08 15.35
N ALA A 313 -28.88 9.80 16.44
CA ALA A 313 -29.00 8.47 17.02
C ALA A 313 -29.86 7.57 16.12
N GLY A 314 -29.20 6.73 15.32
CA GLY A 314 -29.77 5.99 14.19
C GLY A 314 -30.86 4.94 14.52
N THR A 315 -31.29 4.18 13.51
CA THR A 315 -32.30 3.13 13.66
C THR A 315 -31.67 1.79 14.02
N LEU A 316 -32.23 1.06 14.98
CA LEU A 316 -31.87 -0.34 15.25
C LEU A 316 -32.27 -1.21 14.05
N LYS A 317 -31.32 -1.96 13.48
CA LYS A 317 -31.56 -2.87 12.34
C LYS A 317 -30.87 -4.22 12.56
N VAL A 318 -31.40 -5.27 11.94
CA VAL A 318 -30.78 -6.60 11.90
C VAL A 318 -30.43 -6.97 10.46
N TRP A 319 -29.20 -7.46 10.27
CA TRP A 319 -28.67 -7.85 8.96
C TRP A 319 -28.24 -9.30 9.01
N ARG A 320 -28.65 -10.08 8.01
CA ARG A 320 -28.14 -11.44 7.84
C ARG A 320 -26.72 -11.37 7.27
N LEU A 321 -25.80 -12.12 7.84
CA LEU A 321 -24.43 -12.17 7.35
C LEU A 321 -24.34 -13.21 6.22
N LEU A 322 -23.93 -12.75 5.05
CA LEU A 322 -23.80 -13.56 3.85
C LEU A 322 -22.32 -13.90 3.61
N ASP A 323 -22.09 -15.10 3.11
CA ASP A 323 -20.81 -15.58 2.59
C ASP A 323 -21.01 -16.03 1.14
N MET A 324 -19.94 -16.23 0.39
CA MET A 324 -20.01 -16.69 -1.00
C MET A 324 -18.79 -17.53 -1.34
N HIS A 325 -18.97 -18.60 -2.10
CA HIS A 325 -17.83 -19.36 -2.61
C HIS A 325 -16.93 -18.47 -3.48
N PRO A 326 -15.60 -18.63 -3.42
CA PRO A 326 -14.66 -17.94 -4.29
C PRO A 326 -15.08 -18.04 -5.77
N LEU A 327 -15.00 -16.92 -6.50
CA LEU A 327 -15.29 -16.93 -7.93
C LEU A 327 -14.11 -17.56 -8.70
N PRO A 328 -14.39 -18.27 -9.81
CA PRO A 328 -13.33 -18.83 -10.65
C PRO A 328 -12.58 -17.74 -11.46
N THR A 329 -13.20 -16.59 -11.67
CA THR A 329 -12.66 -15.45 -12.41
C THR A 329 -13.42 -14.18 -12.00
N PHE A 330 -12.78 -13.02 -12.10
CA PHE A 330 -13.36 -11.69 -11.89
C PHE A 330 -13.64 -10.96 -13.21
N THR A 331 -13.28 -11.53 -14.36
CA THR A 331 -13.33 -10.82 -15.65
C THR A 331 -14.01 -11.62 -16.75
N ASN A 332 -14.63 -10.92 -17.71
CA ASN A 332 -15.15 -11.50 -18.95
C ASN A 332 -15.13 -10.44 -20.05
N LYS A 333 -14.29 -10.60 -21.08
CA LYS A 333 -14.05 -9.58 -22.11
C LYS A 333 -13.73 -8.23 -21.44
N SER A 334 -14.51 -7.18 -21.73
CA SER A 334 -14.42 -5.85 -21.13
C SER A 334 -15.33 -5.64 -19.90
N LEU A 335 -15.63 -6.70 -19.14
CA LEU A 335 -16.25 -6.64 -17.82
C LEU A 335 -15.25 -7.08 -16.75
N VAL A 336 -15.15 -6.32 -15.66
CA VAL A 336 -14.40 -6.66 -14.45
C VAL A 336 -15.24 -6.44 -13.20
N LEU A 337 -15.11 -7.31 -12.20
CA LEU A 337 -15.75 -7.17 -10.88
C LEU A 337 -14.77 -6.66 -9.82
N LEU A 338 -15.30 -5.90 -8.85
CA LEU A 338 -14.57 -5.50 -7.64
C LEU A 338 -15.48 -5.46 -6.40
N GLY A 339 -14.86 -5.44 -5.22
CA GLY A 339 -15.56 -5.41 -3.93
C GLY A 339 -16.52 -6.59 -3.73
N ASP A 340 -17.62 -6.37 -3.00
CA ASP A 340 -18.61 -7.43 -2.70
C ASP A 340 -19.28 -8.05 -3.95
N ALA A 341 -19.16 -7.43 -5.13
CA ALA A 341 -19.58 -8.06 -6.38
C ALA A 341 -18.69 -9.26 -6.72
N ALA A 342 -17.39 -9.16 -6.44
CA ALA A 342 -16.38 -10.19 -6.65
C ALA A 342 -16.17 -11.10 -5.42
N HIS A 343 -16.02 -10.51 -4.22
CA HIS A 343 -15.52 -11.19 -3.03
C HIS A 343 -16.16 -10.67 -1.73
N PRO A 344 -17.46 -10.95 -1.49
CA PRO A 344 -18.11 -10.56 -0.23
C PRO A 344 -17.49 -11.32 0.95
N TYR A 345 -17.22 -10.59 2.03
CA TYR A 345 -16.62 -11.13 3.26
C TYR A 345 -17.58 -11.10 4.44
N LEU A 346 -17.35 -12.00 5.39
CA LEU A 346 -17.96 -11.87 6.71
C LEU A 346 -17.33 -10.68 7.46
N PRO A 347 -18.11 -9.94 8.28
CA PRO A 347 -17.67 -8.66 8.84
C PRO A 347 -16.66 -8.80 10.00
N HIS A 348 -16.12 -9.99 10.24
CA HIS A 348 -15.24 -10.28 11.38
C HIS A 348 -13.84 -9.65 11.29
N GLN A 349 -13.47 -9.11 10.12
CA GLN A 349 -12.15 -8.51 9.88
C GLN A 349 -12.15 -7.02 9.60
N GLY A 350 -13.32 -6.45 9.27
CA GLY A 350 -13.38 -5.06 8.80
C GLY A 350 -12.70 -4.81 7.44
N GLN A 351 -12.33 -5.84 6.66
CA GLN A 351 -11.58 -5.68 5.40
C GLN A 351 -12.40 -5.62 4.11
N GLY A 352 -13.73 -5.72 4.16
CA GLY A 352 -14.57 -5.65 2.94
C GLY A 352 -14.35 -4.37 2.14
N ALA A 353 -14.49 -3.21 2.79
CA ALA A 353 -14.24 -1.93 2.13
C ALA A 353 -12.76 -1.74 1.76
N GLY A 354 -11.83 -2.17 2.63
CA GLY A 354 -10.40 -2.07 2.35
C GLY A 354 -10.01 -2.85 1.10
N SER A 355 -10.50 -4.07 0.93
CA SER A 355 -10.26 -4.89 -0.27
C SER A 355 -10.87 -4.29 -1.53
N ALA A 356 -12.04 -3.65 -1.43
CA ALA A 356 -12.65 -2.95 -2.56
C ALA A 356 -11.86 -1.69 -2.98
N ILE A 357 -11.21 -1.01 -2.02
CA ILE A 357 -10.29 0.11 -2.28
C ILE A 357 -8.98 -0.39 -2.90
N GLU A 358 -8.45 -1.52 -2.44
CA GLU A 358 -7.30 -2.19 -3.08
C GLU A 358 -7.63 -2.58 -4.52
N ASP A 359 -8.81 -3.12 -4.80
CA ASP A 359 -9.24 -3.42 -6.16
C ASP A 359 -9.25 -2.17 -7.05
N ALA A 360 -9.78 -1.06 -6.54
CA ALA A 360 -9.78 0.21 -7.24
C ALA A 360 -8.36 0.67 -7.60
N ALA A 361 -7.41 0.56 -6.66
CA ALA A 361 -6.00 0.88 -6.89
C ALA A 361 -5.37 -0.03 -7.95
N ALA A 362 -5.52 -1.35 -7.81
CA ALA A 362 -4.96 -2.29 -8.77
C ALA A 362 -5.51 -2.09 -10.17
N LEU A 363 -6.83 -1.87 -10.30
CA LEU A 363 -7.47 -1.65 -11.59
C LEU A 363 -6.97 -0.35 -12.24
N ALA A 364 -6.85 0.73 -11.45
CA ALA A 364 -6.29 1.98 -11.93
C ALA A 364 -4.84 1.81 -12.40
N VAL A 365 -4.00 1.15 -11.62
CA VAL A 365 -2.60 0.93 -11.99
C VAL A 365 -2.48 0.13 -13.29
N VAL A 366 -3.18 -1.01 -13.44
CA VAL A 366 -3.04 -1.84 -14.65
C VAL A 366 -3.61 -1.16 -15.92
N LEU A 367 -4.53 -0.20 -15.76
CA LEU A 367 -5.07 0.62 -16.84
C LEU A 367 -4.35 1.98 -17.00
N GLY A 368 -3.38 2.27 -16.14
CA GLY A 368 -2.58 3.49 -16.17
C GLY A 368 -1.61 3.57 -17.34
N ASP A 369 -1.05 4.76 -17.55
CA ASP A 369 -0.26 5.13 -18.72
C ASP A 369 1.26 5.01 -18.52
N LEU A 370 1.71 4.11 -17.64
CA LEU A 370 3.13 3.94 -17.27
C LEU A 370 4.09 3.81 -18.48
N GLN A 371 3.63 3.34 -19.64
CA GLN A 371 4.40 3.28 -20.91
C GLN A 371 3.65 3.93 -22.08
N GLY A 372 2.74 4.87 -21.79
CA GLY A 372 1.85 5.50 -22.75
C GLY A 372 0.41 4.98 -22.67
N PRO A 373 -0.50 5.52 -23.49
CA PRO A 373 -1.93 5.25 -23.38
C PRO A 373 -2.27 3.79 -23.64
N VAL A 374 -3.17 3.22 -22.83
CA VAL A 374 -3.67 1.86 -23.00
C VAL A 374 -4.53 1.75 -24.26
N GLY A 375 -4.19 0.80 -25.14
CA GLY A 375 -4.99 0.43 -26.31
C GLY A 375 -6.21 -0.40 -25.93
N ARG A 376 -7.30 -0.32 -26.71
CA ARG A 376 -8.54 -1.06 -26.43
C ARG A 376 -8.35 -2.57 -26.53
N GLU A 377 -7.46 -2.98 -27.42
CA GLU A 377 -7.03 -4.35 -27.63
C GLU A 377 -6.28 -4.95 -26.42
N GLU A 378 -5.69 -4.12 -25.57
CA GLU A 378 -5.00 -4.58 -24.36
C GLU A 378 -5.93 -4.79 -23.17
N ILE A 379 -7.15 -4.25 -23.20
CA ILE A 379 -8.06 -4.22 -22.04
C ILE A 379 -8.21 -5.62 -21.42
N GLU A 380 -8.53 -6.62 -22.22
CA GLU A 380 -8.76 -7.98 -21.71
C GLU A 380 -7.52 -8.56 -21.00
N GLU A 381 -6.33 -8.33 -21.55
CA GLU A 381 -5.07 -8.80 -20.96
C GLU A 381 -4.72 -8.02 -19.67
N ARG A 382 -4.96 -6.70 -19.65
CA ARG A 382 -4.80 -5.88 -18.43
C ARG A 382 -5.76 -6.30 -17.34
N LEU A 383 -7.01 -6.63 -17.69
CA LEU A 383 -7.98 -7.16 -16.74
C LEU A 383 -7.56 -8.53 -16.20
N LYS A 384 -6.95 -9.38 -17.03
CA LYS A 384 -6.33 -10.64 -16.55
C LYS A 384 -5.13 -10.43 -15.64
N LEU A 385 -4.37 -9.35 -15.84
CA LEU A 385 -3.33 -8.96 -14.89
C LEU A 385 -3.94 -8.52 -13.55
N TYR A 386 -4.96 -7.65 -13.56
CA TYR A 386 -5.70 -7.27 -12.35
C TYR A 386 -6.25 -8.48 -11.59
N GLU A 387 -6.88 -9.43 -12.30
CA GLU A 387 -7.40 -10.67 -11.72
C GLU A 387 -6.31 -11.46 -11.00
N ARG A 388 -5.15 -11.64 -11.65
CA ARG A 388 -4.01 -12.36 -11.07
C ARG A 388 -3.50 -11.70 -9.78
N ILE A 389 -3.41 -10.38 -9.78
CA ILE A 389 -2.95 -9.59 -8.64
C ILE A 389 -3.92 -9.73 -7.46
N ARG A 390 -5.22 -9.59 -7.72
CA ARG A 390 -6.24 -9.42 -6.67
C ARG A 390 -6.87 -10.71 -6.18
N MET A 391 -7.07 -11.70 -7.05
CA MET A 391 -7.89 -12.87 -6.74
C MET A 391 -7.30 -13.71 -5.60
N GLY A 392 -6.00 -13.99 -5.62
CA GLY A 392 -5.34 -14.78 -4.57
C GLY A 392 -5.45 -14.10 -3.19
N ARG A 393 -5.23 -12.79 -3.16
CA ARG A 393 -5.33 -11.97 -1.95
C ARG A 393 -6.77 -11.88 -1.43
N ALA A 394 -7.73 -11.56 -2.31
CA ALA A 394 -9.14 -11.47 -1.95
C ALA A 394 -9.69 -12.79 -1.37
N HIS A 395 -9.35 -13.92 -2.00
CA HIS A 395 -9.76 -15.24 -1.50
C HIS A 395 -9.12 -15.58 -0.15
N ARG A 396 -7.86 -15.19 0.07
CA ARG A 396 -7.19 -15.39 1.37
C ARG A 396 -7.84 -14.56 2.48
N ILE A 397 -8.21 -13.31 2.20
CA ILE A 397 -8.96 -12.46 3.13
C ILE A 397 -10.34 -13.09 3.42
N GLN A 398 -11.05 -13.57 2.41
CA GLN A 398 -12.32 -14.27 2.58
C GLN A 398 -12.19 -15.48 3.52
N GLU A 399 -11.19 -16.32 3.29
CA GLU A 399 -10.91 -17.50 4.12
C GLU A 399 -10.67 -17.11 5.58
N PHE A 400 -9.80 -16.12 5.82
CA PHE A 400 -9.55 -15.66 7.18
C PHE A 400 -10.82 -15.07 7.83
N SER A 401 -11.69 -14.41 7.07
CA SER A 401 -12.98 -13.90 7.58
C SER A 401 -13.90 -15.03 8.07
N ARG A 402 -13.88 -16.18 7.39
CA ARG A 402 -14.61 -17.40 7.82
C ARG A 402 -14.02 -17.97 9.10
N VAL A 403 -12.69 -18.07 9.15
CA VAL A 403 -11.99 -18.61 10.31
C VAL A 403 -12.26 -17.78 11.57
N LEU A 404 -12.20 -16.45 11.48
CA LEU A 404 -12.52 -15.57 12.61
C LEU A 404 -14.02 -15.54 12.98
N GLY A 405 -14.88 -15.92 12.04
CA GLY A 405 -16.32 -16.02 12.26
C GLY A 405 -16.79 -17.27 12.98
N ARG A 406 -15.93 -18.28 13.14
CA ARG A 406 -16.25 -19.54 13.85
C ARG A 406 -16.42 -19.33 15.34
N ASP A 407 -17.30 -20.12 15.93
CA ASP A 407 -17.53 -20.13 17.37
C ASP A 407 -16.43 -20.94 18.10
N PRO A 408 -16.01 -20.54 19.32
CA PRO A 408 -15.10 -21.34 20.12
C PRO A 408 -15.61 -22.78 20.32
N GLY A 409 -14.83 -23.77 19.88
CA GLY A 409 -15.15 -25.20 20.03
C GLY A 409 -15.72 -25.89 18.79
N GLU A 410 -16.01 -25.17 17.69
CA GLU A 410 -16.28 -25.81 16.39
C GLU A 410 -15.01 -26.54 15.88
N GLU A 411 -15.15 -27.81 15.44
CA GLU A 411 -14.03 -28.71 15.14
C GLU A 411 -13.00 -28.16 14.13
N GLY A 412 -11.73 -28.52 14.39
CA GLY A 412 -10.55 -28.18 13.60
C GLY A 412 -9.59 -27.32 14.41
N LYS A 413 -8.43 -27.88 14.79
CA LYS A 413 -7.31 -27.17 15.45
C LYS A 413 -6.66 -26.12 14.53
N VAL A 414 -7.42 -25.21 13.93
CA VAL A 414 -6.85 -24.05 13.27
C VAL A 414 -6.62 -23.01 14.35
N VAL A 415 -5.45 -23.10 14.99
CA VAL A 415 -4.94 -22.00 15.81
C VAL A 415 -4.72 -20.84 14.84
N VAL A 416 -5.58 -19.83 14.93
CA VAL A 416 -5.46 -18.63 14.12
C VAL A 416 -4.27 -17.85 14.62
N ASP A 417 -3.20 -17.81 13.84
CA ASP A 417 -2.16 -16.82 14.08
C ASP A 417 -2.70 -15.44 13.67
N ILE A 418 -3.25 -14.71 14.63
CA ILE A 418 -3.74 -13.34 14.44
C ILE A 418 -2.62 -12.46 13.86
N ARG A 419 -1.34 -12.75 14.15
CA ARG A 419 -0.21 -12.01 13.55
C ARG A 419 -0.11 -12.28 12.05
N GLN A 420 -0.39 -13.50 11.58
CA GLN A 420 -0.44 -13.80 10.14
C GLN A 420 -1.53 -12.98 9.44
N PHE A 421 -2.71 -12.82 10.05
CA PHE A 421 -3.78 -11.97 9.53
C PHE A 421 -3.38 -10.49 9.47
N VAL A 422 -2.88 -9.96 10.60
CA VAL A 422 -2.44 -8.57 10.72
C VAL A 422 -1.35 -8.29 9.70
N ASN A 423 -0.38 -9.19 9.55
CA ASN A 423 0.70 -9.04 8.59
C ASN A 423 0.17 -9.11 7.15
N HIS A 424 -0.70 -10.05 6.82
CA HIS A 424 -1.24 -10.15 5.46
C HIS A 424 -1.99 -8.87 5.04
N ASN A 425 -2.82 -8.31 5.91
CA ASN A 425 -3.62 -7.14 5.58
C ASN A 425 -2.84 -5.85 5.69
N LEU A 426 -2.30 -5.57 6.88
CA LEU A 426 -1.71 -4.28 7.21
C LEU A 426 -0.33 -4.10 6.60
N GLN A 427 0.32 -5.18 6.11
CA GLN A 427 1.65 -5.11 5.49
C GLN A 427 1.67 -4.91 3.97
N HIS A 428 0.54 -4.53 3.37
CA HIS A 428 0.40 -4.49 1.91
C HIS A 428 0.09 -3.07 1.42
N ASP A 429 0.78 -2.66 0.36
CA ASP A 429 0.40 -1.50 -0.46
C ASP A 429 0.05 -2.02 -1.86
N GLU A 430 -1.24 -1.98 -2.21
CA GLU A 430 -1.70 -2.54 -3.48
C GLU A 430 -1.25 -1.71 -4.69
N TRP A 431 -1.05 -0.40 -4.53
CA TRP A 431 -0.61 0.45 -5.62
C TRP A 431 0.83 0.11 -6.01
N ASP A 432 1.72 0.01 -5.03
CA ASP A 432 3.13 -0.32 -5.23
C ASP A 432 3.26 -1.75 -5.80
N ASN A 433 2.51 -2.70 -5.23
CA ASN A 433 2.44 -4.09 -5.69
C ASN A 433 1.95 -4.20 -7.15
N SER A 434 0.81 -3.58 -7.46
CA SER A 434 0.25 -3.59 -8.81
C SER A 434 1.17 -2.91 -9.82
N THR A 435 1.89 -1.86 -9.41
CA THR A 435 2.86 -1.17 -10.28
C THR A 435 3.99 -2.10 -10.65
N HIS A 436 4.49 -2.88 -9.69
CA HIS A 436 5.53 -3.88 -9.91
C HIS A 436 5.07 -5.02 -10.82
N GLU A 437 3.87 -5.55 -10.58
CA GLU A 437 3.29 -6.60 -11.42
C GLU A 437 3.02 -6.12 -12.85
N LEU A 438 2.60 -4.86 -13.01
CA LEU A 438 2.46 -4.24 -14.32
C LEU A 438 3.81 -4.11 -15.03
N ARG A 439 4.85 -3.66 -14.34
CA ARG A 439 6.21 -3.59 -14.90
C ARG A 439 6.69 -4.97 -15.37
N ARG A 440 6.54 -6.00 -14.53
CA ARG A 440 6.83 -7.41 -14.88
C ARG A 440 6.09 -7.85 -16.13
N TRP A 441 4.81 -7.54 -16.23
CA TRP A 441 3.99 -7.87 -17.40
C TRP A 441 4.47 -7.16 -18.66
N LEU A 442 4.76 -5.85 -18.58
CA LEU A 442 5.25 -5.04 -19.70
C LEU A 442 6.61 -5.53 -20.21
N TRP A 443 7.53 -5.85 -19.29
CA TRP A 443 8.86 -6.35 -19.62
C TRP A 443 8.82 -7.71 -20.30
N LYS A 444 7.96 -8.63 -19.85
CA LYS A 444 7.78 -9.93 -20.50
C LYS A 444 7.29 -9.82 -21.95
N ARG A 445 6.46 -8.82 -22.26
CA ARG A 445 5.96 -8.56 -23.63
C ARG A 445 6.97 -7.86 -24.51
N ASN A 446 7.82 -7.03 -23.91
CA ASN A 446 8.77 -6.20 -24.63
C ASN A 446 10.19 -6.52 -24.13
N PRO A 447 10.82 -7.60 -24.61
CA PRO A 447 12.17 -7.99 -24.19
C PRO A 447 13.19 -6.85 -24.33
N GLN A 448 13.02 -5.96 -25.30
CA GLN A 448 13.86 -4.77 -25.47
C GLN A 448 13.72 -3.77 -24.33
N LEU A 449 12.49 -3.51 -23.84
CA LEU A 449 12.23 -2.70 -22.66
C LEU A 449 12.75 -3.42 -21.41
N SER A 450 12.60 -4.75 -21.33
CA SER A 450 13.17 -5.53 -20.23
C SER A 450 14.67 -5.30 -20.13
N THR A 451 15.43 -5.34 -21.23
CA THR A 451 16.84 -4.94 -21.22
C THR A 451 16.98 -3.48 -20.74
N GLN A 452 16.29 -2.50 -21.30
CA GLN A 452 16.45 -1.09 -20.87
C GLN A 452 16.16 -0.83 -19.38
N TYR A 453 15.19 -1.52 -18.78
CA TYR A 453 14.78 -1.32 -17.39
C TYR A 453 15.40 -2.31 -16.39
N LEU A 454 15.96 -3.44 -16.87
CA LEU A 454 16.66 -4.46 -16.05
C LEU A 454 18.18 -4.29 -16.07
N ILE A 455 18.72 -3.33 -16.82
CA ILE A 455 20.15 -2.99 -16.83
C ILE A 455 20.45 -1.92 -15.78
N PRO A 456 21.35 -2.19 -14.82
CA PRO A 456 21.26 -3.22 -13.80
C PRO A 456 20.59 -2.68 -12.54
N ALA A 457 19.86 -3.52 -11.81
CA ALA A 457 19.31 -3.24 -10.47
C ALA A 457 20.38 -3.03 -9.38
N ALA A 458 21.66 -2.86 -9.76
CA ALA A 458 22.75 -2.26 -9.01
C ALA A 458 23.46 -1.33 -10.01
N PHE A 459 22.93 -0.12 -10.20
CA PHE A 459 23.59 0.88 -11.05
C PHE A 459 24.97 1.21 -10.49
N GLY A 460 25.93 1.61 -11.32
CA GLY A 460 27.20 2.20 -10.90
C GLY A 460 28.32 1.23 -10.51
N PRO A 461 29.54 1.76 -10.26
CA PRO A 461 30.70 0.93 -9.98
C PRO A 461 30.44 0.10 -8.72
N LEU A 462 31.08 -1.06 -8.61
CA LEU A 462 31.14 -1.75 -7.32
C LEU A 462 31.59 -0.73 -6.24
N PRO A 463 31.10 -0.83 -4.99
CA PRO A 463 31.55 0.04 -3.89
C PRO A 463 33.06 0.02 -3.65
N PHE A 464 33.72 -0.97 -4.28
CA PHE A 464 35.16 -1.10 -4.40
C PHE A 464 35.50 -1.33 -5.87
N PRO A 465 36.50 -0.66 -6.45
CA PRO A 465 36.90 -0.91 -7.82
C PRO A 465 37.11 -2.40 -8.08
N ASN A 466 36.62 -2.89 -9.23
CA ASN A 466 36.66 -4.29 -9.66
C ASN A 466 38.07 -4.91 -9.71
N LYS A 467 39.11 -4.10 -9.54
CA LYS A 467 40.48 -4.54 -9.32
C LYS A 467 40.81 -4.33 -7.85
N LYS A 468 41.42 -5.36 -7.20
CA LYS A 468 42.35 -5.08 -6.10
C LYS A 468 43.21 -3.96 -6.63
N PRO A 469 43.12 -2.77 -6.06
CA PRO A 469 43.82 -1.67 -6.65
C PRO A 469 45.29 -2.02 -6.54
N GLU A 470 45.94 -2.20 -7.68
CA GLU A 470 47.39 -2.22 -7.78
C GLU A 470 47.83 -0.78 -7.51
N TYR A 471 47.61 -0.31 -6.27
CA TYR A 471 48.05 0.97 -5.77
C TYR A 471 49.55 0.84 -5.54
N THR A 472 50.31 1.04 -6.61
CA THR A 472 51.77 1.03 -6.61
C THR A 472 52.31 2.30 -5.95
N SER A 473 52.14 2.46 -4.62
CA SER A 473 53.19 2.94 -3.71
C SER A 473 52.73 2.77 -2.26
N ARG A 474 53.64 2.33 -1.39
CA ARG A 474 53.43 2.10 0.06
C ARG A 474 53.43 3.41 0.88
N THR A 475 53.26 4.57 0.25
CA THR A 475 53.68 5.87 0.81
C THR A 475 52.64 6.98 0.81
N SER A 476 51.40 6.78 0.32
CA SER A 476 50.38 7.83 0.35
C SER A 476 49.27 7.59 1.37
N THR A 477 49.09 8.57 2.27
CA THR A 477 47.96 8.66 3.21
C THR A 477 46.65 8.79 2.43
N LYS A 478 45.64 8.01 2.82
CA LYS A 478 44.33 7.99 2.16
C LYS A 478 43.25 8.41 3.14
N THR A 479 42.43 9.37 2.75
CA THR A 479 41.29 9.80 3.55
C THR A 479 39.99 9.38 2.87
N LYS A 480 39.17 8.62 3.60
CA LYS A 480 37.82 8.25 3.22
C LYS A 480 36.83 9.06 4.04
N ARG A 481 35.93 9.79 3.38
CA ARG A 481 34.78 10.44 4.01
C ARG A 481 33.50 9.76 3.57
N SER A 482 32.64 9.41 4.52
CA SER A 482 31.32 8.81 4.29
C SER A 482 30.24 9.70 4.89
N LEU A 483 29.30 10.14 4.06
CA LEU A 483 28.13 10.92 4.44
C LEU A 483 26.89 10.02 4.29
N ILE A 484 26.21 9.71 5.39
CA ILE A 484 25.13 8.71 5.45
C ILE A 484 23.85 9.37 5.91
N PHE A 485 22.80 9.24 5.11
CA PHE A 485 21.45 9.69 5.41
C PHE A 485 20.51 8.48 5.49
N THR A 486 20.11 8.09 6.69
CA THR A 486 19.24 6.94 6.95
C THR A 486 17.82 7.40 7.23
N PHE A 487 16.85 6.78 6.55
CA PHE A 487 15.44 7.13 6.62
C PHE A 487 14.55 5.89 6.58
N THR A 488 13.29 6.07 6.94
CA THR A 488 12.23 5.07 6.75
C THR A 488 11.42 5.35 5.50
N THR A 489 10.99 4.31 4.79
CA THR A 489 10.18 4.41 3.56
C THR A 489 9.31 3.17 3.33
N SER A 490 8.50 3.15 2.26
CA SER A 490 7.67 2.02 1.85
C SER A 490 8.53 0.80 1.55
N ARG A 491 8.35 -0.26 2.34
CA ARG A 491 8.95 -1.58 2.09
C ARG A 491 8.51 -2.13 0.75
N THR A 492 7.21 -2.09 0.46
CA THR A 492 6.64 -2.63 -0.79
C THR A 492 7.26 -1.95 -2.00
N LEU A 493 7.43 -0.63 -1.95
CA LEU A 493 8.13 0.13 -2.98
C LEU A 493 9.60 -0.28 -3.11
N LEU A 494 10.31 -0.46 -1.99
CA LEU A 494 11.71 -0.90 -2.02
C LEU A 494 11.88 -2.31 -2.60
N GLN A 495 10.88 -3.20 -2.47
CA GLN A 495 10.92 -4.51 -3.13
C GLN A 495 10.99 -4.39 -4.66
N ASN A 496 10.51 -3.28 -5.22
CA ASN A 496 10.56 -3.02 -6.66
C ASN A 496 11.97 -2.74 -7.17
N PHE A 497 12.95 -2.61 -6.27
CA PHE A 497 14.38 -2.49 -6.58
C PHE A 497 15.12 -3.83 -6.50
N PHE A 498 14.48 -4.91 -6.04
CA PHE A 498 15.08 -6.24 -6.10
C PHE A 498 15.08 -6.79 -7.54
N PRO A 499 16.01 -7.71 -7.87
CA PRO A 499 16.02 -8.39 -9.15
C PRO A 499 14.68 -9.07 -9.46
N VAL A 500 14.17 -8.85 -10.66
CA VAL A 500 12.75 -9.03 -11.01
C VAL A 500 12.31 -10.49 -11.06
N ASP A 501 13.24 -11.41 -11.34
CA ASP A 501 13.01 -12.85 -11.50
C ASP A 501 13.41 -13.68 -10.27
N LEU A 502 13.62 -13.03 -9.11
CA LEU A 502 14.11 -13.69 -7.91
C LEU A 502 13.22 -13.46 -6.69
N ASP A 503 12.42 -14.47 -6.35
CA ASP A 503 11.66 -14.54 -5.09
C ASP A 503 12.56 -14.83 -3.86
N SER A 504 13.88 -14.90 -4.08
CA SER A 504 14.90 -15.18 -3.06
C SER A 504 15.23 -13.98 -2.17
N PHE A 505 14.94 -12.74 -2.60
CA PHE A 505 15.18 -11.53 -1.81
C PHE A 505 14.00 -11.19 -0.90
N ARG A 506 14.29 -10.96 0.38
CA ARG A 506 13.28 -10.66 1.41
C ARG A 506 13.82 -9.65 2.43
N PHE A 507 12.94 -8.94 3.11
CA PHE A 507 13.34 -8.18 4.30
C PHE A 507 13.32 -9.09 5.53
N VAL A 508 14.34 -8.97 6.37
CA VAL A 508 14.48 -9.75 7.61
C VAL A 508 13.36 -9.43 8.61
N LYS A 509 13.02 -8.14 8.76
CA LYS A 509 11.95 -7.70 9.66
C LYS A 509 10.62 -7.67 8.91
N ALA A 510 9.52 -8.03 9.57
CA ALA A 510 8.16 -7.82 9.08
C ALA A 510 7.74 -6.33 9.22
N GLY A 511 6.75 -5.87 8.45
CA GLY A 511 6.21 -4.49 8.50
C GLY A 511 6.03 -3.87 7.10
N ILE A 512 5.36 -2.70 7.00
CA ILE A 512 5.29 -1.90 5.75
C ILE A 512 6.39 -0.86 5.63
N ILE A 513 7.03 -0.53 6.74
CA ILE A 513 8.12 0.43 6.75
C ILE A 513 9.44 -0.35 6.72
N ALA A 514 10.32 0.03 5.81
CA ALA A 514 11.69 -0.44 5.74
C ALA A 514 12.66 0.72 5.97
N ARG A 515 13.89 0.38 6.34
CA ARG A 515 14.98 1.35 6.44
C ARG A 515 15.77 1.34 5.13
N ALA A 516 16.09 2.53 4.65
CA ALA A 516 16.99 2.74 3.53
C ALA A 516 17.97 3.87 3.88
N SER A 517 19.06 3.95 3.15
CA SER A 517 20.00 5.06 3.31
C SER A 517 20.58 5.52 1.98
N TRP A 518 20.81 6.81 1.87
CA TRP A 518 21.74 7.35 0.89
C TRP A 518 23.13 7.42 1.51
N ARG A 519 24.12 6.82 0.85
CA ARG A 519 25.52 6.80 1.31
C ARG A 519 26.42 7.42 0.25
N PHE A 520 26.93 8.61 0.53
CA PHE A 520 27.96 9.24 -0.28
C PHE A 520 29.33 8.92 0.29
N VAL A 521 30.23 8.41 -0.55
CA VAL A 521 31.59 8.04 -0.16
C VAL A 521 32.57 8.78 -1.06
N SER A 522 33.56 9.42 -0.46
CA SER A 522 34.64 10.13 -1.15
C SER A 522 35.98 9.64 -0.63
N TRP A 523 36.82 9.13 -1.52
CA TRP A 523 38.21 8.77 -1.24
C TRP A 523 39.14 9.78 -1.88
N VAL A 524 40.11 10.25 -1.11
CA VAL A 524 41.14 11.19 -1.54
C VAL A 524 42.51 10.61 -1.21
N TRP A 525 43.42 10.63 -2.18
CA TRP A 525 44.81 10.22 -1.99
C TRP A 525 45.74 10.97 -2.96
N GLU A 526 47.02 11.06 -2.60
CA GLU A 526 48.05 11.59 -3.48
C GLU A 526 48.74 10.46 -4.26
N GLU A 527 49.02 10.69 -5.55
CA GLU A 527 49.91 9.85 -6.36
C GLU A 527 51.36 10.39 -6.35
N GLY A 528 52.30 9.59 -6.84
CA GLY A 528 53.75 9.87 -6.73
C GLY A 528 54.24 11.14 -7.45
N ASP A 529 53.38 11.81 -8.22
CA ASP A 529 53.62 13.09 -8.88
C ASP A 529 53.07 14.31 -8.09
N GLY A 530 52.41 14.07 -6.96
CA GLY A 530 51.76 15.10 -6.13
C GLY A 530 50.37 15.50 -6.61
N GLU A 531 49.79 14.80 -7.59
CA GLU A 531 48.39 15.00 -7.96
C GLU A 531 47.44 14.33 -6.95
N GLU A 532 46.46 15.09 -6.46
CA GLU A 532 45.36 14.57 -5.66
C GLU A 532 44.37 13.82 -6.58
N LYS A 533 44.23 12.52 -6.35
CA LYS A 533 43.19 11.70 -6.98
C LYS A 533 41.99 11.57 -6.05
N LYS A 534 40.81 11.56 -6.66
CA LYS A 534 39.53 11.53 -5.97
C LYS A 534 38.62 10.47 -6.58
N TYR A 535 37.96 9.70 -5.73
CA TYR A 535 36.96 8.70 -6.13
C TYR A 535 35.68 8.91 -5.33
N GLU A 536 34.55 9.08 -6.00
CA GLU A 536 33.29 9.48 -5.37
C GLU A 536 32.14 8.61 -5.83
N GLN A 537 31.33 8.18 -4.88
CA GLN A 537 30.13 7.40 -5.16
C GLN A 537 28.97 7.85 -4.29
N LEU A 538 27.77 7.81 -4.86
CA LEU A 538 26.52 7.92 -4.12
C LEU A 538 25.70 6.63 -4.29
N MET A 539 25.38 5.98 -3.19
CA MET A 539 24.65 4.71 -3.17
C MET A 539 23.26 4.89 -2.53
N LEU A 540 22.24 4.31 -3.15
CA LEU A 540 21.01 3.94 -2.45
C LEU A 540 21.21 2.57 -1.84
N CYS A 541 20.91 2.43 -0.56
CA CYS A 541 21.05 1.19 0.19
C CYS A 541 19.72 0.80 0.86
N ILE A 542 19.36 -0.47 0.76
CA ILE A 542 18.18 -1.08 1.38
C ILE A 542 18.66 -1.94 2.53
N GLU A 543 18.29 -1.57 3.76
CA GLU A 543 18.81 -2.18 4.98
C GLU A 543 18.02 -3.43 5.38
N GLY A 544 18.72 -4.42 5.95
CA GLY A 544 18.08 -5.60 6.54
C GLY A 544 17.44 -6.53 5.51
N VAL A 545 18.16 -6.78 4.42
CA VAL A 545 17.76 -7.70 3.35
C VAL A 545 18.39 -9.06 3.59
N GLU A 546 17.64 -10.11 3.29
CA GLU A 546 18.15 -11.47 3.19
C GLU A 546 17.94 -12.02 1.78
N HIS A 547 18.89 -12.84 1.33
CA HIS A 547 18.83 -13.56 0.06
C HIS A 547 19.01 -15.05 0.31
N ILE A 548 18.08 -15.85 -0.20
CA ILE A 548 18.13 -17.31 -0.16
C ILE A 548 18.80 -17.82 -1.45
N ARG A 549 20.00 -18.39 -1.33
CA ARG A 549 20.71 -19.01 -2.46
C ARG A 549 20.03 -20.31 -2.91
N GLU A 550 20.39 -20.79 -4.10
CA GLU A 550 19.86 -22.05 -4.66
C GLU A 550 20.12 -23.27 -3.77
N ASP A 551 21.22 -23.26 -3.02
CA ASP A 551 21.58 -24.30 -2.03
C ASP A 551 20.80 -24.17 -0.70
N GLY A 552 19.92 -23.18 -0.58
CA GLY A 552 19.14 -22.88 0.64
C GLY A 552 19.87 -22.01 1.67
N ALA A 553 21.13 -21.63 1.45
CA ALA A 553 21.87 -20.77 2.37
C ALA A 553 21.31 -19.34 2.38
N VAL A 554 21.18 -18.76 3.57
CA VAL A 554 20.65 -17.40 3.76
C VAL A 554 21.80 -16.43 3.98
N MET A 555 21.95 -15.45 3.08
CA MET A 555 22.83 -14.30 3.27
C MET A 555 22.05 -13.11 3.78
N ARG A 556 22.60 -12.35 4.72
CA ARG A 556 21.98 -11.15 5.29
C ARG A 556 22.92 -9.96 5.14
N GLY A 557 22.36 -8.82 4.75
CA GLY A 557 23.15 -7.63 4.50
C GLY A 557 22.33 -6.40 4.13
N THR A 558 23.05 -5.39 3.66
CA THR A 558 22.49 -4.17 3.10
C THR A 558 22.53 -4.28 1.57
N PHE A 559 21.38 -4.36 0.92
CA PHE A 559 21.31 -4.48 -0.53
C PHE A 559 21.51 -3.12 -1.20
N VAL A 560 22.34 -3.06 -2.24
CA VAL A 560 22.68 -1.81 -2.91
C VAL A 560 22.09 -1.81 -4.32
N PRO A 561 20.87 -1.26 -4.51
CA PRO A 561 20.23 -1.28 -5.81
C PRO A 561 20.70 -0.19 -6.80
N VAL A 562 21.33 0.88 -6.31
CA VAL A 562 21.72 2.01 -7.15
C VAL A 562 23.04 2.58 -6.63
N VAL A 563 23.98 2.79 -7.53
CA VAL A 563 25.23 3.52 -7.33
C VAL A 563 25.39 4.53 -8.48
N PHE A 564 25.79 5.74 -8.12
CA PHE A 564 26.21 6.78 -9.04
C PHE A 564 27.70 7.01 -8.84
N GLY A 565 28.50 6.91 -9.91
CA GLY A 565 29.94 7.16 -9.89
C GLY A 565 30.28 8.62 -10.18
N GLY A 566 31.45 9.07 -9.77
CA GLY A 566 31.92 10.44 -10.00
C GLY A 566 32.39 10.66 -11.44
N GLU A 567 32.22 11.87 -11.97
CA GLU A 567 32.69 12.24 -13.32
C GLU A 567 34.21 12.13 -13.48
N ARG A 568 34.98 12.42 -12.43
CA ARG A 568 36.47 12.47 -12.44
C ARG A 568 37.16 11.16 -12.08
N GLU A 569 36.48 10.03 -12.18
CA GLU A 569 37.12 8.73 -11.93
C GLU A 569 38.26 8.53 -12.95
N VAL A 570 39.47 8.26 -12.45
CA VAL A 570 40.67 7.90 -13.22
C VAL A 570 40.26 6.82 -14.24
N GLU A 571 40.70 6.95 -15.50
CA GLU A 571 40.40 5.98 -16.58
C GLU A 571 40.67 4.55 -16.13
N MET A 572 39.63 3.87 -15.64
CA MET A 572 39.71 2.50 -15.12
C MET A 572 39.31 1.52 -16.23
N GLY A 573 39.96 1.63 -17.38
CA GLY A 573 39.84 0.71 -18.52
C GLY A 573 38.50 0.75 -19.28
N GLU A 574 38.41 -0.01 -20.37
CA GLU A 574 37.32 0.00 -21.38
C GLU A 574 35.91 -0.39 -20.85
N ASP A 575 35.77 -0.82 -19.59
CA ASP A 575 34.48 -1.23 -18.97
C ASP A 575 33.65 -0.04 -18.41
N ASP A 576 34.17 1.19 -18.50
CA ASP A 576 33.66 2.41 -17.87
C ASP A 576 32.30 2.92 -18.42
N ALA A 577 31.83 2.34 -19.52
CA ALA A 577 30.61 2.74 -20.22
C ALA A 577 29.30 2.20 -19.59
N THR A 578 29.36 1.56 -18.44
CA THR A 578 28.20 0.92 -17.77
C THR A 578 27.58 1.71 -16.62
N TYR A 579 28.08 2.91 -16.31
CA TYR A 579 27.71 3.65 -15.09
C TYR A 579 27.02 4.99 -15.38
N ALA A 580 26.06 5.36 -14.52
CA ALA A 580 25.52 6.71 -14.49
C ALA A 580 26.53 7.63 -13.77
N LYS A 581 27.43 8.26 -14.55
CA LYS A 581 28.38 9.26 -14.03
C LYS A 581 27.63 10.51 -13.59
N MET A 582 28.02 11.06 -12.44
CA MET A 582 27.45 12.24 -11.82
C MET A 582 28.54 13.21 -11.40
N LYS A 583 28.21 14.49 -11.45
CA LYS A 583 29.02 15.53 -10.83
C LYS A 583 28.51 15.77 -9.41
N PHE A 584 29.40 15.66 -8.43
CA PHE A 584 29.11 15.89 -7.02
C PHE A 584 29.81 17.16 -6.53
N GLU A 585 29.04 18.09 -5.96
CA GLU A 585 29.57 19.30 -5.31
C GLU A 585 29.22 19.26 -3.83
N VAL A 586 30.23 19.14 -2.97
CA VAL A 586 30.06 19.03 -1.51
C VAL A 586 30.36 20.37 -0.85
N GLU A 587 29.34 21.00 -0.26
CA GLU A 587 29.45 22.21 0.55
C GLU A 587 29.44 21.83 2.04
N HIS A 588 30.42 22.28 2.82
CA HIS A 588 30.48 22.10 4.27
C HIS A 588 30.38 23.45 4.97
N LYS A 589 29.43 23.59 5.91
CA LYS A 589 29.27 24.76 6.78
C LYS A 589 29.51 24.36 8.22
N ASN A 590 30.19 25.25 8.96
CA ASN A 590 30.36 25.15 10.39
C ASN A 590 29.83 26.45 11.03
N THR A 591 28.95 26.33 12.02
CA THR A 591 28.48 27.44 12.85
C THR A 591 28.94 27.26 14.29
N THR A 592 29.70 28.25 14.77
CA THR A 592 30.07 28.42 16.18
C THR A 592 29.33 29.65 16.72
N SER A 593 28.59 29.51 17.82
CA SER A 593 27.95 30.67 18.46
C SER A 593 29.01 31.50 19.20
N ASP A 594 29.26 32.72 18.73
CA ASP A 594 30.20 33.68 19.34
C ASP A 594 29.66 34.37 20.61
N THR A 595 28.52 33.93 21.15
CA THR A 595 27.97 34.50 22.39
C THR A 595 28.63 33.85 23.60
N GLY A 596 29.69 34.49 24.09
CA GLY A 596 30.64 34.01 25.10
C GLY A 596 30.12 33.70 26.51
N THR A 597 29.01 32.96 26.66
CA THR A 597 28.59 32.42 27.97
C THR A 597 27.97 31.03 27.95
N ASP A 598 27.97 30.29 26.82
CA ASP A 598 27.65 28.86 26.84
C ASP A 598 28.51 28.09 25.81
N LYS A 599 29.08 26.95 26.23
CA LYS A 599 29.89 26.07 25.37
C LYS A 599 28.96 25.24 24.47
N ASP A 600 28.25 25.88 23.55
CA ASP A 600 27.52 25.13 22.51
C ASP A 600 28.53 24.47 21.56
N ALA A 601 28.41 23.15 21.41
CA ALA A 601 29.26 22.38 20.49
C ALA A 601 29.08 22.91 19.05
N ALA A 602 30.17 22.97 18.29
CA ALA A 602 30.16 23.37 16.89
C ALA A 602 29.15 22.52 16.09
N LYS A 603 28.31 23.17 15.28
CA LYS A 603 27.33 22.49 14.43
C LYS A 603 27.82 22.45 12.98
N HIS A 604 27.83 21.26 12.41
CA HIS A 604 28.28 20.98 11.06
C HIS A 604 27.10 20.67 10.15
N SER A 605 27.08 21.23 8.94
CA SER A 605 26.10 20.90 7.91
C SER A 605 26.81 20.60 6.58
N TYR A 606 26.38 19.55 5.89
CA TYR A 606 26.95 19.12 4.61
C TYR A 606 25.85 19.07 3.56
N ASN A 607 26.03 19.76 2.43
CA ASN A 607 25.14 19.70 1.28
C ASN A 607 25.87 19.08 0.10
N ILE A 608 25.34 18.01 -0.46
CA ILE A 608 25.85 17.37 -1.67
C ILE A 608 24.89 17.70 -2.80
N HIS A 609 25.31 18.54 -3.74
CA HIS A 609 24.57 18.81 -4.96
C HIS A 609 24.97 17.80 -6.05
N ILE A 610 23.96 17.22 -6.69
CA ILE A 610 24.15 16.14 -7.68
C ILE A 610 23.63 16.62 -9.03
N SER A 611 24.52 16.62 -10.02
CA SER A 611 24.21 17.08 -11.38
C SER A 611 24.60 16.05 -12.44
N ILE A 612 23.86 16.06 -13.55
CA ILE A 612 24.22 15.30 -14.75
C ILE A 612 25.43 15.98 -15.41
N PRO A 613 26.55 15.29 -15.68
CA PRO A 613 27.78 15.90 -16.21
C PRO A 613 27.57 16.69 -17.51
N ASP A 614 26.97 16.05 -18.52
CA ASP A 614 26.85 16.62 -19.87
C ASP A 614 25.95 17.86 -19.93
N THR A 615 24.92 17.92 -19.09
CA THR A 615 23.93 19.01 -19.10
C THR A 615 24.17 20.03 -17.99
N GLY A 616 24.93 19.67 -16.95
CA GLY A 616 25.05 20.43 -15.71
C GLY A 616 23.76 20.48 -14.88
N GLU A 617 22.68 19.83 -15.34
CA GLU A 617 21.36 19.91 -14.72
C GLU A 617 21.38 19.24 -13.33
N ARG A 618 21.01 20.02 -12.31
CA ARG A 618 20.95 19.55 -10.93
C ARG A 618 19.64 18.81 -10.70
N TRP A 619 19.74 17.51 -10.45
CA TRP A 619 18.58 16.66 -10.20
C TRP A 619 18.43 16.29 -8.72
N GLY A 620 19.44 16.48 -7.88
CA GLY A 620 19.36 16.11 -6.47
C GLY A 620 20.16 16.99 -5.53
N THR A 621 19.73 17.10 -4.27
CA THR A 621 20.51 17.70 -3.18
C THR A 621 20.29 16.94 -1.87
N LEU A 622 21.38 16.37 -1.34
CA LEU A 622 21.42 15.66 -0.07
C LEU A 622 21.99 16.58 1.01
N ALA A 623 21.17 16.95 2.00
CA ALA A 623 21.54 17.80 3.11
C ALA A 623 21.60 16.99 4.41
N LEU A 624 22.73 17.09 5.12
CA LEU A 624 22.93 16.57 6.47
C LEU A 624 23.11 17.79 7.37
N GLU A 625 22.20 18.01 8.30
CA GLU A 625 22.06 19.29 9.00
C GLU A 625 22.32 19.15 10.49
N ASN A 626 22.80 20.23 11.12
CA ASN A 626 22.94 20.36 12.57
C ASN A 626 23.72 19.22 13.22
N MET A 627 24.74 18.70 12.55
CA MET A 627 25.53 17.58 13.05
C MET A 627 26.50 18.03 14.14
N THR A 628 26.61 17.21 15.17
CA THR A 628 27.49 17.45 16.32
C THR A 628 28.57 16.39 16.36
N GLU A 629 29.77 16.79 16.77
CA GLU A 629 30.92 15.89 16.88
C GLU A 629 30.77 14.94 18.07
N VAL A 630 31.08 13.66 17.83
CA VAL A 630 31.04 12.61 18.86
C VAL A 630 32.44 12.48 19.46
N SER A 631 32.62 13.00 20.68
CA SER A 631 33.92 12.93 21.40
C SER A 631 34.25 11.50 21.85
N GLY A 632 35.52 11.09 21.74
CA GLY A 632 36.04 9.80 22.26
C GLY A 632 36.41 8.72 21.23
N VAL A 633 36.69 9.08 19.97
CA VAL A 633 37.09 8.11 18.93
C VAL A 633 38.59 7.74 19.05
N GLU A 634 39.06 7.32 20.22
CA GLU A 634 40.41 6.75 20.37
C GLU A 634 40.34 5.24 20.11
N GLY A 635 41.09 4.79 19.11
CA GLY A 635 41.03 3.45 18.52
C GLY A 635 41.56 2.30 19.40
N ASN A 636 41.14 2.18 20.67
CA ASN A 636 41.60 1.07 21.51
C ASN A 636 40.62 0.50 22.56
N ASP A 637 39.32 0.83 22.53
CA ASP A 637 38.37 0.26 23.50
C ASP A 637 37.23 -0.53 22.83
N LEU A 638 37.57 -1.69 22.24
CA LEU A 638 36.61 -2.64 21.66
C LEU A 638 36.41 -3.87 22.56
N ARG A 639 36.10 -3.69 23.85
CA ARG A 639 35.56 -4.77 24.70
C ARG A 639 34.55 -4.27 25.71
N GLY A 640 33.41 -3.76 25.26
CA GLY A 640 32.36 -3.42 26.22
C GLY A 640 31.11 -2.76 25.69
N LYS A 641 30.33 -3.48 24.88
CA LYS A 641 28.86 -3.45 24.69
C LYS A 641 28.58 -3.85 23.24
N GLU A 642 27.51 -4.59 23.03
CA GLU A 642 27.06 -5.13 21.74
C GLU A 642 26.82 -4.00 20.71
N GLU A 643 27.87 -3.46 20.11
CA GLU A 643 27.76 -2.71 18.86
C GLU A 643 27.63 -3.74 17.75
N HIS A 644 26.43 -3.86 17.20
CA HIS A 644 26.16 -4.63 15.99
C HIS A 644 27.20 -4.27 14.92
N GLU A 645 28.06 -5.22 14.55
CA GLU A 645 28.89 -5.11 13.34
C GLU A 645 28.00 -4.64 12.18
N GLU A 646 28.42 -3.60 11.46
CA GLU A 646 27.65 -3.13 10.31
C GLU A 646 27.51 -4.29 9.31
N PRO A 647 26.28 -4.67 8.92
CA PRO A 647 26.07 -5.75 7.99
C PRO A 647 26.77 -5.44 6.66
N GLY A 648 27.43 -6.44 6.08
CA GLY A 648 28.07 -6.32 4.76
C GLY A 648 27.08 -5.98 3.64
N LEU A 649 27.61 -5.47 2.53
CA LEU A 649 26.85 -5.07 1.35
C LEU A 649 26.52 -6.29 0.47
N LEU A 650 25.28 -6.36 0.00
CA LEU A 650 24.78 -7.32 -0.98
C LEU A 650 24.66 -6.63 -2.35
N LEU A 651 25.39 -7.12 -3.35
CA LEU A 651 25.51 -6.51 -4.67
C LEU A 651 25.12 -7.51 -5.77
N TRP A 652 24.09 -7.19 -6.53
CA TRP A 652 23.64 -8.01 -7.65
C TRP A 652 24.39 -7.60 -8.93
N ARG A 653 25.24 -8.48 -9.47
CA ARG A 653 26.11 -8.19 -10.61
C ARG A 653 25.73 -9.03 -11.81
N TYR A 654 25.62 -8.41 -12.99
CA TYR A 654 25.46 -9.12 -14.26
C TYR A 654 26.83 -9.48 -14.88
N ASP A 655 26.95 -10.66 -15.45
CA ASP A 655 28.19 -11.21 -16.02
C ASP A 655 28.68 -10.46 -17.25
N THR A 656 27.75 -9.88 -18.02
CA THR A 656 28.05 -9.15 -19.25
C THR A 656 27.70 -7.67 -19.09
N PRO A 657 28.58 -6.74 -19.47
CA PRO A 657 28.24 -5.32 -19.62
C PRO A 657 27.08 -5.18 -20.59
N LEU A 658 25.94 -4.68 -20.11
CA LEU A 658 24.76 -4.53 -20.94
C LEU A 658 24.77 -3.13 -21.58
N PHE A 659 25.20 -3.06 -22.84
CA PHE A 659 25.24 -1.81 -23.59
C PHE A 659 23.87 -1.50 -24.24
N LEU A 660 23.46 -0.23 -24.20
CA LEU A 660 22.33 0.28 -25.01
C LEU A 660 22.56 0.11 -26.53
N SER A 661 23.80 -0.15 -26.97
CA SER A 661 24.20 -0.27 -28.38
C SER A 661 24.24 -1.71 -28.91
N THR A 662 24.01 -2.75 -28.08
CA THR A 662 23.93 -4.10 -28.64
C THR A 662 22.74 -4.16 -29.58
N ASN A 663 22.99 -4.42 -30.86
CA ASN A 663 22.00 -4.75 -31.87
C ASN A 663 21.19 -5.96 -31.40
N ILE A 664 20.19 -5.70 -30.57
CA ILE A 664 19.19 -6.67 -30.20
C ILE A 664 18.44 -6.98 -31.49
N SER A 665 18.61 -8.22 -31.97
CA SER A 665 17.90 -8.71 -33.14
C SER A 665 16.40 -8.52 -32.94
N THR A 666 15.76 -7.80 -33.85
CA THR A 666 14.30 -7.55 -33.88
C THR A 666 13.50 -8.78 -34.33
N SER A 667 14.17 -9.92 -34.53
CA SER A 667 13.56 -11.19 -34.89
C SER A 667 12.76 -11.76 -33.72
N THR A 668 11.43 -11.84 -33.89
CA THR A 668 10.47 -12.47 -32.97
C THR A 668 10.75 -13.94 -32.64
N ASN A 669 11.70 -14.58 -33.33
CA ASN A 669 11.98 -16.03 -33.23
C ASN A 669 13.08 -16.41 -32.22
N HIS A 670 13.77 -15.44 -31.59
CA HIS A 670 14.76 -15.73 -30.56
C HIS A 670 14.58 -14.78 -29.37
N PRO A 671 14.14 -15.25 -28.19
CA PRO A 671 14.17 -14.43 -26.99
C PRO A 671 15.63 -14.03 -26.70
N ASN A 672 15.87 -12.76 -26.41
CA ASN A 672 17.17 -12.35 -25.88
C ASN A 672 17.45 -13.16 -24.60
N PRO A 673 18.66 -13.70 -24.43
CA PRO A 673 19.00 -14.42 -23.20
C PRO A 673 18.87 -13.46 -22.01
N THR A 674 18.22 -13.93 -20.94
CA THR A 674 18.29 -13.26 -19.64
C THR A 674 19.76 -13.12 -19.26
N PRO A 675 20.26 -11.90 -19.00
CA PRO A 675 21.66 -11.73 -18.68
C PRO A 675 21.96 -12.48 -17.37
N LYS A 676 22.99 -13.33 -17.40
CA LYS A 676 23.44 -14.07 -16.21
C LYS A 676 23.93 -13.07 -15.17
N ALA A 677 23.64 -13.35 -13.90
CA ALA A 677 24.00 -12.49 -12.79
C ALA A 677 24.18 -13.28 -11.50
N ASP A 678 25.10 -12.82 -10.65
CA ASP A 678 25.45 -13.40 -9.38
C ASP A 678 25.39 -12.36 -8.24
N LEU A 679 25.08 -12.85 -7.04
CA LEU A 679 25.07 -12.04 -5.82
C LEU A 679 26.44 -12.06 -5.13
N HIS A 680 27.04 -10.89 -5.01
CA HIS A 680 28.29 -10.68 -4.27
C HIS A 680 28.02 -10.13 -2.87
N TYR A 681 28.78 -10.62 -1.89
CA TYR A 681 28.78 -10.10 -0.52
C TYR A 681 30.11 -9.41 -0.24
N ILE A 682 30.04 -8.14 0.19
CA ILE A 682 31.23 -7.37 0.59
C ILE A 682 31.13 -7.08 2.09
N PRO A 683 32.04 -7.62 2.92
CA PRO A 683 32.04 -7.32 4.35
C PRO A 683 32.38 -5.85 4.59
N THR A 684 31.76 -5.24 5.59
CA THR A 684 32.08 -3.88 6.01
C THR A 684 33.43 -3.88 6.71
N PRO A 685 34.47 -3.20 6.20
CA PRO A 685 35.78 -3.21 6.82
C PRO A 685 35.76 -2.42 8.14
N THR A 686 36.33 -3.01 9.20
CA THR A 686 36.59 -2.32 10.46
C THR A 686 37.80 -1.42 10.30
N LEU A 687 37.55 -0.16 9.97
CA LEU A 687 38.60 0.87 9.88
C LEU A 687 38.53 1.80 11.10
N PRO A 688 39.67 2.21 11.68
CA PRO A 688 39.69 3.17 12.79
C PRO A 688 39.10 4.49 12.32
N THR A 689 38.01 4.91 12.94
CA THR A 689 37.36 6.19 12.64
C THR A 689 38.22 7.32 13.18
N THR A 690 38.50 8.34 12.38
CA THR A 690 39.27 9.52 12.79
C THR A 690 38.36 10.68 13.19
N GLN A 691 37.20 10.81 12.55
CA GLN A 691 36.19 11.81 12.92
C GLN A 691 34.77 11.27 12.71
N LYS A 692 33.84 11.64 13.60
CA LYS A 692 32.42 11.26 13.49
C LYS A 692 31.49 12.38 13.93
N HIS A 693 30.60 12.81 13.03
CA HIS A 693 29.51 13.74 13.34
C HIS A 693 28.16 13.06 13.16
N THR A 694 27.18 13.37 14.01
CA THR A 694 25.83 12.80 13.90
C THR A 694 24.72 13.83 14.15
N SER A 695 23.56 13.62 13.54
CA SER A 695 22.30 14.28 13.90
C SER A 695 21.08 13.41 13.57
N ALA A 696 19.90 13.89 13.95
CA ALA A 696 18.60 13.37 13.53
C ALA A 696 17.94 14.25 12.45
N SER A 697 18.67 15.19 11.83
CA SER A 697 18.14 16.11 10.82
C SER A 697 18.91 16.05 9.51
N GLY A 698 18.17 16.05 8.42
CA GLY A 698 18.69 16.09 7.06
C GLY A 698 17.55 16.06 6.06
N SER A 699 17.84 16.12 4.78
CA SER A 699 16.84 15.99 3.74
C SER A 699 17.47 15.50 2.45
N PHE A 700 16.66 14.88 1.59
CA PHE A 700 17.06 14.62 0.22
C PHE A 700 15.97 15.12 -0.71
N SER A 701 16.30 16.11 -1.54
CA SER A 701 15.40 16.63 -2.57
C SER A 701 15.83 16.09 -3.92
N ILE A 702 14.86 15.58 -4.69
CA ILE A 702 15.05 15.13 -6.06
C ILE A 702 14.17 15.99 -6.96
N ASN A 703 14.78 16.67 -7.92
CA ASN A 703 14.11 17.34 -9.03
C ASN A 703 14.20 16.41 -10.23
N THR A 704 13.08 15.87 -10.69
CA THR A 704 13.08 15.08 -11.93
C THR A 704 13.35 16.00 -13.12
N PRO A 705 14.47 15.81 -13.86
CA PRO A 705 14.78 16.63 -15.02
C PRO A 705 13.71 16.46 -16.10
N HIS A 706 13.16 17.57 -16.62
CA HIS A 706 12.20 17.51 -17.73
C HIS A 706 12.97 17.20 -19.02
N PRO A 707 12.54 16.21 -19.83
CA PRO A 707 13.16 16.00 -21.14
C PRO A 707 12.94 17.26 -22.00
N THR A 708 13.98 18.07 -22.18
CA THR A 708 13.88 19.30 -22.98
C THR A 708 13.68 18.95 -24.47
N PRO A 709 12.65 19.50 -25.14
CA PRO A 709 12.45 19.29 -26.57
C PRO A 709 13.36 20.22 -27.37
N LYS A 710 14.66 19.91 -27.46
CA LYS A 710 15.61 20.67 -28.31
C LYS A 710 16.55 19.76 -29.10
N SER A 711 16.03 19.18 -30.18
CA SER A 711 16.76 19.03 -31.46
C SER A 711 15.80 18.39 -32.48
N LYS A 712 15.22 19.22 -33.37
CA LYS A 712 14.31 18.80 -34.45
C LYS A 712 15.07 18.43 -35.73
N SER A 713 16.14 17.62 -35.64
CA SER A 713 16.84 17.16 -36.85
C SER A 713 17.07 15.64 -36.96
N ASN A 714 16.63 14.81 -36.02
CA ASN A 714 16.64 13.35 -36.18
C ASN A 714 15.33 12.74 -35.66
N ALA A 715 14.39 12.48 -36.58
CA ALA A 715 13.06 11.92 -36.30
C ALA A 715 13.05 10.44 -35.82
N ASN A 716 14.18 9.92 -35.33
CA ASN A 716 14.30 8.59 -34.71
C ASN A 716 14.61 8.64 -33.20
N ILE A 717 14.56 9.81 -32.56
CA ILE A 717 14.86 9.99 -31.12
C ILE A 717 13.61 10.56 -30.38
N ALA A 718 12.42 10.03 -30.68
CA ALA A 718 11.20 10.41 -29.97
C ALA A 718 10.88 9.50 -28.77
N GLY A 719 11.83 8.69 -28.29
CA GLY A 719 11.56 7.66 -27.27
C GLY A 719 12.70 7.26 -26.33
N ALA A 720 13.80 8.01 -26.23
CA ALA A 720 14.92 7.63 -25.37
C ALA A 720 15.23 8.70 -24.31
N ALA A 721 14.55 8.64 -23.16
CA ALA A 721 15.16 9.15 -21.94
C ALA A 721 16.46 8.37 -21.72
N THR A 722 17.59 9.04 -21.44
CA THR A 722 18.84 8.31 -21.17
C THR A 722 18.65 7.41 -19.93
N LEU A 723 19.41 6.31 -19.83
CA LEU A 723 19.36 5.39 -18.69
C LEU A 723 19.38 6.14 -17.35
N THR A 724 20.22 7.17 -17.26
CA THR A 724 20.32 8.09 -16.12
C THR A 724 18.98 8.73 -15.73
N HIS A 725 18.21 9.25 -16.69
CA HIS A 725 16.90 9.86 -16.42
C HIS A 725 15.88 8.84 -15.90
N GLN A 726 15.94 7.60 -16.41
CA GLN A 726 15.06 6.53 -15.94
C GLN A 726 15.36 6.15 -14.49
N ILE A 727 16.64 6.03 -14.11
CA ILE A 727 17.06 5.77 -12.72
C ILE A 727 16.59 6.90 -11.81
N ILE A 728 16.84 8.16 -12.19
CA ILE A 728 16.44 9.34 -11.41
C ILE A 728 14.92 9.33 -11.20
N SER A 729 14.16 9.05 -12.25
CA SER A 729 12.70 8.90 -12.16
C SER A 729 12.32 7.82 -11.15
N ARG A 730 12.95 6.63 -11.20
CA ARG A 730 12.66 5.54 -10.25
C ARG A 730 12.99 5.90 -8.80
N VAL A 731 14.13 6.53 -8.53
CA VAL A 731 14.49 6.91 -7.16
C VAL A 731 13.66 8.10 -6.65
N SER A 732 13.11 8.92 -7.55
CA SER A 732 12.16 9.99 -7.21
C SER A 732 10.81 9.48 -6.71
N GLU A 733 10.46 8.22 -7.03
CA GLU A 733 9.23 7.57 -6.53
C GLU A 733 9.31 7.26 -5.02
N ILE A 734 10.51 7.25 -4.41
CA ILE A 734 10.72 6.83 -3.02
C ILE A 734 10.22 7.92 -2.06
N PRO A 735 9.16 7.68 -1.26
CA PRO A 735 8.73 8.64 -0.25
C PRO A 735 9.64 8.57 0.98
N TYR A 736 9.97 9.71 1.56
CA TYR A 736 10.75 9.79 2.81
C TYR A 736 9.79 10.00 3.99
N TYR A 737 9.57 8.98 4.81
CA TYR A 737 8.59 9.03 5.91
C TYR A 737 9.14 9.67 7.18
N SER A 738 10.35 9.29 7.59
CA SER A 738 11.02 9.84 8.75
C SER A 738 12.53 9.70 8.60
N ILE A 739 13.27 10.66 9.17
CA ILE A 739 14.71 10.65 9.21
C ILE A 739 15.12 9.94 10.49
N LEU A 740 15.91 8.88 10.36
CA LEU A 740 16.40 8.14 11.51
C LEU A 740 17.76 8.66 11.97
N ARG A 741 18.64 8.96 11.02
CA ARG A 741 20.04 9.30 11.31
C ARG A 741 20.70 10.01 10.14
N ALA A 742 21.48 11.04 10.45
CA ALA A 742 22.41 11.70 9.55
C ALA A 742 23.82 11.57 10.15
N GLU A 743 24.79 11.13 9.34
CA GLU A 743 26.15 10.90 9.82
C GLU A 743 27.22 11.36 8.83
N MET A 744 28.33 11.84 9.38
CA MET A 744 29.61 11.95 8.68
C MET A 744 30.63 11.10 9.43
N VAL A 745 31.31 10.21 8.70
CA VAL A 745 32.41 9.40 9.21
C VAL A 745 33.63 9.64 8.33
N GLU A 746 34.74 10.03 8.95
CA GLU A 746 36.03 10.15 8.28
C GLU A 746 36.99 9.10 8.82
N VAL A 747 37.77 8.51 7.92
CA VAL A 747 38.77 7.48 8.20
C VAL A 747 40.03 7.85 7.42
N THR A 748 41.16 7.93 8.11
CA THR A 748 42.46 8.12 7.48
C THR A 748 43.28 6.84 7.61
N VAL A 749 43.73 6.29 6.48
CA VAL A 749 44.55 5.09 6.41
C VAL A 749 45.95 5.48 5.91
N GLY A 750 46.98 5.15 6.69
CA GLY A 750 48.39 5.39 6.34
C GLY A 750 49.03 4.26 5.56
#